data_AF-E3RCA5-F1
#
_entry.id   AF-E3RCA5-F1
#
_cell.length_a   1.000
_cell.length_b   1.000
_cell.length_c   1.000
_cell.angle_alpha   90.00
_cell.angle_beta   90.00
_cell.angle_gamma   90.00
#
_symmetry.space_group_name_H-M   'P 1'
#
loop_
_entity.id
_entity.type
_entity.pdbx_description
1 polymer ?
#
loop_
_entity_poly.entity_id
_entity_poly.type
_entity_poly.pdbx_seq_one_letter_code
_entity_poly.pdbx_strand_id
1 'polypeptide(L)'
;MALAAVFQHEKVQTAFFSPALLKHYLSSIPTVFRDLEAVYVTGDRFHSRDAIEVRALVPGSVYNLYGPSENALGSTIHELAVQETFANGVPIGRSISNSGAFVMDSQQRLVSLGVIGELVVTGDGLARGYTNPALDQDRFIHIIVNEKLVKAYRTGDRVRYRPIDGQLEFIGRIDYQAKIRGHRIEPGEVELTLLKNDSVRDAEVLVRKVDGQEAELVSFVTLRSDELTPMKCDEEGGKSLTENDVWQQECQRMEALLISALKRILPSYMIPARICVLENMPLNANGKVDRQALPKVVLQPVTRKTARIIVSPRNAIEQAVCEEFTHVLGHEIGIRDDFFELGGHSLLATRLVSSINRRLHLHCTVGDIFACPVVADLAGKIGCFLGTVEHTPIPRLETDGPVEQSFAQSLLWNVHQSHPTSTIFLLRLAIRLRGPLRLDALGSALLTLEERHDSLRTTFEQRDQVDLQIVHPFVRKPLRIANIAAGDPGEFMRSLLQEQETPFDLETEPGWRTKVFHLGEEDHVLSIVVHHMIYDGWSISIIQRELATFYTAAVRNQDPLAQVRPLTIQYRDFAVWQKQETQTAEHQRQLKYWKKQLGGSRPAELPYDKSRPTVRSGTVDVLPIDIPNQLYRELKQFCKTYQATSYNVLLAAFRVTHYRLTGVNDAIIGMLVANRNRQELEDIVGFYTNALGIRIHIKDVSFECLVQQVQQTTAAAAENQDVPIQTVLGELLPEARDIAAHNPFLRTIFALTPLKNLGQLQLDGIDTESLKLPLSQAMP
;
A
#
# COMPACT_ATOMS: atom_id res chain seq x y z
N MET A 1 0.12 -35.00 -36.55
CA MET A 1 -0.86 -35.99 -37.04
C MET A 1 -0.52 -37.44 -36.66
N ALA A 2 0.71 -37.92 -36.83
CA ALA A 2 1.07 -39.32 -36.49
C ALA A 2 0.76 -39.72 -35.02
N LEU A 3 1.08 -38.87 -34.04
CA LEU A 3 0.87 -39.22 -32.63
C LEU A 3 -0.61 -39.23 -32.21
N ALA A 4 -1.46 -38.35 -32.76
CA ALA A 4 -2.89 -38.38 -32.49
C ALA A 4 -3.53 -39.69 -32.97
N ALA A 5 -3.09 -40.19 -34.12
CA ALA A 5 -3.51 -41.49 -34.63
C ALA A 5 -3.04 -42.64 -33.71
N VAL A 6 -1.83 -42.56 -33.14
CA VAL A 6 -1.34 -43.53 -32.15
C VAL A 6 -2.19 -43.51 -30.87
N PHE A 7 -2.52 -42.34 -30.32
CA PHE A 7 -3.36 -42.24 -29.11
C PHE A 7 -4.73 -42.91 -29.30
N GLN A 8 -5.35 -42.71 -30.47
CA GLN A 8 -6.63 -43.34 -30.81
C GLN A 8 -6.50 -44.83 -31.12
N HIS A 9 -5.51 -45.23 -31.92
CA HIS A 9 -5.29 -46.62 -32.30
C HIS A 9 -4.96 -47.51 -31.09
N GLU A 10 -4.05 -47.04 -30.23
CA GLU A 10 -3.62 -47.73 -29.03
C GLU A 10 -4.54 -47.51 -27.82
N LYS A 11 -5.59 -46.69 -27.97
CA LYS A 11 -6.57 -46.36 -26.93
C LYS A 11 -5.90 -45.90 -25.62
N VAL A 12 -4.99 -44.94 -25.73
CA VAL A 12 -4.27 -44.39 -24.59
C VAL A 12 -5.27 -43.73 -23.63
N GLN A 13 -5.30 -44.17 -22.36
CA GLN A 13 -6.21 -43.63 -21.33
C GLN A 13 -5.51 -42.68 -20.35
N THR A 14 -4.18 -42.76 -20.21
CA THR A 14 -3.42 -41.92 -19.26
C THR A 14 -2.12 -41.46 -19.89
N ALA A 15 -1.77 -40.20 -19.69
CA ALA A 15 -0.53 -39.64 -20.23
C ALA A 15 0.09 -38.59 -19.29
N PHE A 16 1.42 -38.51 -19.35
CA PHE A 16 2.22 -37.49 -18.70
C PHE A 16 2.68 -36.48 -19.74
N PHE A 17 2.53 -35.19 -19.42
CA PHE A 17 3.01 -34.10 -20.25
C PHE A 17 3.85 -33.13 -19.44
N SER A 18 4.88 -32.57 -20.08
CA SER A 18 5.42 -31.29 -19.62
C SER A 18 4.45 -30.17 -19.99
N PRO A 19 4.42 -29.04 -19.25
CA PRO A 19 3.57 -27.90 -19.61
C PRO A 19 3.76 -27.42 -21.06
N ALA A 20 5.01 -27.37 -21.54
CA ALA A 20 5.32 -26.97 -22.92
C ALA A 20 4.72 -27.94 -23.96
N LEU A 21 4.85 -29.25 -23.73
CA LEU A 21 4.31 -30.26 -24.64
C LEU A 21 2.77 -30.25 -24.63
N LEU A 22 2.18 -30.13 -23.43
CA LEU A 22 0.73 -29.99 -23.25
C LEU A 22 0.19 -28.81 -24.06
N LYS A 23 0.80 -27.63 -23.89
CA LYS A 23 0.42 -26.40 -24.60
C LYS A 23 0.50 -26.56 -26.12
N HIS A 24 1.56 -27.21 -26.61
CA HIS A 24 1.69 -27.50 -28.04
C HIS A 24 0.55 -28.39 -28.55
N TYR A 25 0.12 -29.38 -27.77
CA TYR A 25 -0.95 -30.31 -28.18
C TYR A 25 -2.34 -29.69 -28.05
N LEU A 26 -2.58 -28.84 -27.05
CA LEU A 26 -3.80 -28.04 -26.96
C LEU A 26 -4.00 -27.20 -28.23
N SER A 27 -2.90 -26.62 -28.74
CA SER A 27 -2.96 -25.77 -29.94
C SER A 27 -3.05 -26.55 -31.25
N SER A 28 -2.39 -27.71 -31.36
CA SER A 28 -2.22 -28.42 -32.64
C SER A 28 -3.14 -29.63 -32.83
N ILE A 29 -3.44 -30.37 -31.76
CA ILE A 29 -4.22 -31.63 -31.79
C ILE A 29 -5.07 -31.83 -30.52
N PRO A 30 -5.96 -30.88 -30.16
CA PRO A 30 -6.70 -30.90 -28.89
C PRO A 30 -7.63 -32.11 -28.73
N THR A 31 -8.00 -32.79 -29.82
CA THR A 31 -8.84 -33.98 -29.80
C THR A 31 -8.23 -35.14 -29.01
N VAL A 32 -6.89 -35.19 -28.90
CA VAL A 32 -6.17 -36.23 -28.14
C VAL A 32 -6.57 -36.27 -26.67
N PHE A 33 -6.98 -35.14 -26.10
CA PHE A 33 -7.34 -35.06 -24.69
C PHE A 33 -8.73 -35.63 -24.37
N ARG A 34 -9.62 -35.75 -25.36
CA ARG A 34 -11.02 -36.16 -25.15
C ARG A 34 -11.18 -37.63 -24.79
N ASP A 35 -10.19 -38.45 -25.13
CA ASP A 35 -10.21 -39.89 -24.87
C ASP A 35 -9.41 -40.27 -23.62
N LEU A 36 -8.80 -39.29 -22.93
CA LEU A 36 -7.98 -39.52 -21.73
C LEU A 36 -8.84 -39.52 -20.46
N GLU A 37 -8.60 -40.49 -19.58
CA GLU A 37 -9.20 -40.59 -18.24
C GLU A 37 -8.33 -39.92 -17.17
N ALA A 38 -7.02 -39.79 -17.41
CA ALA A 38 -6.13 -39.07 -16.52
C ALA A 38 -5.00 -38.37 -17.27
N VAL A 39 -4.76 -37.11 -16.92
CA VAL A 39 -3.64 -36.31 -17.45
C VAL A 39 -2.79 -35.81 -16.31
N TYR A 40 -1.50 -36.17 -16.33
CA TYR A 40 -0.52 -35.68 -15.36
C TYR A 40 0.37 -34.65 -16.02
N VAL A 41 0.43 -33.46 -15.43
CA VAL A 41 1.29 -32.36 -15.89
C VAL A 41 2.39 -32.16 -14.87
N THR A 42 3.65 -32.17 -15.30
CA THR A 42 4.80 -32.11 -14.39
C THR A 42 6.06 -31.54 -15.03
N GLY A 43 7.03 -31.15 -14.19
CA GLY A 43 8.39 -30.79 -14.59
C GLY A 43 8.63 -29.30 -14.87
N ASP A 44 7.58 -28.48 -14.95
CA ASP A 44 7.68 -27.01 -15.02
C ASP A 44 6.40 -26.36 -14.49
N ARG A 45 6.35 -25.02 -14.46
CA ARG A 45 5.18 -24.25 -14.04
C ARG A 45 3.99 -24.54 -14.94
N PHE A 46 2.90 -25.03 -14.35
CA PHE A 46 1.64 -25.25 -15.05
C PHE A 46 0.80 -23.96 -15.06
N HIS A 47 0.59 -23.39 -16.25
CA HIS A 47 -0.12 -22.12 -16.41
C HIS A 47 -1.64 -22.28 -16.27
N SER A 48 -2.28 -21.33 -15.58
CA SER A 48 -3.72 -21.35 -15.30
C SER A 48 -4.60 -21.46 -16.55
N ARG A 49 -4.21 -20.80 -17.66
CA ARG A 49 -4.95 -20.88 -18.94
C ARG A 49 -4.95 -22.30 -19.50
N ASP A 50 -3.78 -22.90 -19.63
CA ASP A 50 -3.61 -24.24 -20.18
C ASP A 50 -4.30 -25.28 -19.29
N ALA A 51 -4.28 -25.07 -17.97
CA ALA A 51 -4.98 -25.89 -16.98
C ALA A 51 -6.50 -25.86 -17.14
N ILE A 52 -7.09 -24.66 -17.32
CA ILE A 52 -8.52 -24.51 -17.59
C ILE A 52 -8.89 -25.17 -18.93
N GLU A 53 -8.06 -24.96 -19.96
CA GLU A 53 -8.31 -25.47 -21.31
C GLU A 53 -8.25 -27.00 -21.36
N VAL A 54 -7.20 -27.62 -20.82
CA VAL A 54 -7.09 -29.08 -20.80
C VAL A 54 -8.18 -29.71 -19.92
N ARG A 55 -8.53 -29.11 -18.78
CA ARG A 55 -9.58 -29.62 -17.89
C ARG A 55 -10.95 -29.60 -18.55
N ALA A 56 -11.20 -28.65 -19.46
CA ALA A 56 -12.43 -28.60 -20.26
C ALA A 56 -12.49 -29.68 -21.36
N LEU A 57 -11.34 -30.24 -21.77
CA LEU A 57 -11.26 -31.25 -22.83
C LEU A 57 -11.21 -32.68 -22.30
N VAL A 58 -10.58 -32.89 -21.14
CA VAL A 58 -10.39 -34.21 -20.53
C VAL A 58 -11.65 -34.61 -19.75
N PRO A 59 -12.32 -35.73 -20.09
CA PRO A 59 -13.50 -36.19 -19.35
C PRO A 59 -13.16 -36.67 -17.94
N GLY A 60 -11.95 -37.18 -17.74
CA GLY A 60 -11.46 -37.63 -16.44
C GLY A 60 -10.69 -36.55 -15.66
N SER A 61 -9.67 -36.96 -14.92
CA SER A 61 -8.98 -36.09 -13.96
C SER A 61 -7.70 -35.47 -14.54
N VAL A 62 -7.45 -34.21 -14.23
CA VAL A 62 -6.19 -33.54 -14.56
C VAL A 62 -5.44 -33.24 -13.27
N TYR A 63 -4.18 -33.65 -13.22
CA TYR A 63 -3.32 -33.52 -12.05
C TYR A 63 -2.10 -32.65 -12.37
N ASN A 64 -1.82 -31.70 -11.49
CA ASN A 64 -0.52 -31.03 -11.43
C ASN A 64 0.36 -31.80 -10.43
N LEU A 65 1.43 -32.42 -10.92
CA LEU A 65 2.37 -33.20 -10.12
C LEU A 65 3.67 -32.43 -10.00
N TYR A 66 4.13 -32.22 -8.76
CA TYR A 66 5.40 -31.58 -8.47
C TYR A 66 6.31 -32.54 -7.71
N GLY A 67 7.57 -32.61 -8.10
CA GLY A 67 8.60 -33.31 -7.34
C GLY A 67 9.98 -33.10 -7.96
N PRO A 68 11.03 -32.87 -7.16
CA PRO A 68 12.40 -32.92 -7.65
C PRO A 68 12.82 -34.37 -7.94
N SER A 69 13.83 -34.56 -8.79
CA SER A 69 14.38 -35.90 -9.06
C SER A 69 14.93 -36.57 -7.80
N GLU A 70 15.44 -35.76 -6.87
CA GLU A 70 15.95 -36.15 -5.56
C GLU A 70 14.86 -36.66 -4.60
N ASN A 71 13.59 -36.54 -4.96
CA ASN A 71 12.46 -37.13 -4.24
C ASN A 71 11.53 -37.95 -5.16
N ALA A 72 12.12 -38.62 -6.15
CA ALA A 72 11.50 -39.64 -7.02
C ALA A 72 10.20 -39.21 -7.72
N LEU A 73 10.33 -38.40 -8.78
CA LEU A 73 9.25 -37.96 -9.69
C LEU A 73 8.21 -37.01 -9.07
N GLY A 74 7.55 -37.42 -7.99
CA GLY A 74 6.41 -36.72 -7.41
C GLY A 74 6.51 -36.67 -5.89
N SER A 75 6.39 -35.47 -5.32
CA SER A 75 6.32 -35.23 -3.89
C SER A 75 4.96 -34.70 -3.46
N THR A 76 4.32 -33.92 -4.32
CA THR A 76 2.99 -33.35 -4.10
C THR A 76 2.14 -33.47 -5.36
N ILE A 77 0.83 -33.57 -5.17
CA ILE A 77 -0.13 -33.65 -6.28
C ILE A 77 -1.36 -32.77 -6.00
N HIS A 78 -1.82 -32.08 -7.03
CA HIS A 78 -3.06 -31.31 -7.03
C HIS A 78 -3.98 -31.82 -8.14
N GLU A 79 -5.20 -32.22 -7.79
CA GLU A 79 -6.25 -32.44 -8.78
C GLU A 79 -6.96 -31.10 -9.07
N LEU A 80 -7.05 -30.72 -10.33
CA LEU A 80 -7.64 -29.43 -10.74
C LEU A 80 -9.14 -29.42 -10.44
N ALA A 81 -9.62 -28.58 -9.52
CA ALA A 81 -11.06 -28.46 -9.26
C ALA A 81 -11.80 -27.68 -10.36
N VAL A 82 -13.06 -28.07 -10.66
CA VAL A 82 -13.87 -27.49 -11.74
C VAL A 82 -14.15 -25.99 -11.57
N GLN A 83 -14.21 -25.50 -10.33
CA GLN A 83 -14.57 -24.11 -10.02
C GLN A 83 -13.36 -23.24 -9.64
N GLU A 84 -12.13 -23.76 -9.73
CA GLU A 84 -10.95 -23.02 -9.30
C GLU A 84 -10.42 -22.11 -10.43
N THR A 85 -10.18 -20.83 -10.11
CA THR A 85 -9.68 -19.84 -11.07
C THR A 85 -8.15 -19.76 -11.11
N PHE A 86 -7.46 -20.54 -10.29
CA PHE A 86 -5.99 -20.61 -10.18
C PHE A 86 -5.31 -19.23 -10.14
N ALA A 87 -5.86 -18.32 -9.34
CA ALA A 87 -5.40 -16.94 -9.21
C ALA A 87 -3.89 -16.81 -8.89
N ASN A 88 -3.35 -17.78 -8.14
CA ASN A 88 -1.95 -17.86 -7.72
C ASN A 88 -1.09 -18.79 -8.60
N GLY A 89 -1.60 -19.16 -9.78
CA GLY A 89 -1.12 -20.30 -10.54
C GLY A 89 -1.77 -21.60 -10.06
N VAL A 90 -1.58 -22.67 -10.83
CA VAL A 90 -2.09 -24.00 -10.48
C VAL A 90 -1.32 -24.51 -9.25
N PRO A 91 -2.00 -24.83 -8.13
CA PRO A 91 -1.32 -25.38 -6.96
C PRO A 91 -0.52 -26.64 -7.30
N ILE A 92 0.57 -26.84 -6.57
CA ILE A 92 1.33 -28.10 -6.60
C ILE A 92 0.75 -29.13 -5.61
N GLY A 93 -0.20 -28.69 -4.79
CA GLY A 93 -1.14 -29.56 -4.10
C GLY A 93 -0.74 -29.96 -2.70
N ARG A 94 -1.06 -31.19 -2.32
CA ARG A 94 -0.68 -31.77 -1.01
C ARG A 94 0.32 -32.89 -1.20
N SER A 95 1.04 -33.24 -0.14
CA SER A 95 1.97 -34.37 -0.16
C SER A 95 1.28 -35.66 -0.57
N ILE A 96 1.94 -36.43 -1.44
CA ILE A 96 1.50 -37.78 -1.77
C ILE A 96 1.71 -38.74 -0.58
N SER A 97 1.15 -39.95 -0.65
CA SER A 97 1.36 -40.98 0.37
C SER A 97 2.85 -41.24 0.63
N ASN A 98 3.21 -41.41 1.91
CA ASN A 98 4.58 -41.63 2.38
C ASN A 98 5.59 -40.54 1.98
N SER A 99 5.12 -39.36 1.59
CA SER A 99 5.90 -38.15 1.35
C SER A 99 5.46 -37.08 2.34
N GLY A 100 6.38 -36.21 2.76
CA GLY A 100 6.07 -34.98 3.49
C GLY A 100 6.50 -33.77 2.67
N ALA A 101 5.75 -32.67 2.77
CA ALA A 101 6.04 -31.42 2.10
C ALA A 101 5.80 -30.29 3.10
N PHE A 102 6.87 -29.60 3.50
CA PHE A 102 6.89 -28.60 4.55
C PHE A 102 7.40 -27.26 4.01
N VAL A 103 6.79 -26.17 4.47
CA VAL A 103 7.26 -24.81 4.16
C VAL A 103 8.06 -24.29 5.33
N MET A 104 9.31 -23.92 5.08
CA MET A 104 10.27 -23.54 6.12
C MET A 104 10.90 -22.18 5.88
N ASP A 105 11.24 -21.49 6.96
CA ASP A 105 12.00 -20.24 6.90
C ASP A 105 13.51 -20.49 6.64
N SER A 106 14.29 -19.41 6.56
CA SER A 106 15.75 -19.48 6.36
C SER A 106 16.49 -20.21 7.49
N GLN A 107 15.86 -20.40 8.65
CA GLN A 107 16.41 -21.11 9.81
C GLN A 107 15.87 -22.55 9.91
N GLN A 108 15.19 -23.05 8.86
CA GLN A 108 14.60 -24.39 8.80
C GLN A 108 13.51 -24.65 9.87
N ARG A 109 12.78 -23.59 10.25
CA ARG A 109 11.59 -23.70 11.12
C ARG A 109 10.33 -23.69 10.27
N LEU A 110 9.34 -24.47 10.68
CA LEU A 110 8.01 -24.47 10.05
C LEU A 110 7.39 -23.07 10.11
N VAL A 111 6.78 -22.64 9.01
CA VAL A 111 6.08 -21.36 8.94
C VAL A 111 4.56 -21.56 8.98
N SER A 112 3.84 -20.52 9.44
CA SER A 112 2.38 -20.51 9.44
C SER A 112 1.78 -20.53 8.04
N LEU A 113 0.51 -20.91 7.94
CA LEU A 113 -0.25 -20.84 6.69
C LEU A 113 -0.19 -19.41 6.11
N GLY A 114 -0.06 -19.29 4.79
CA GLY A 114 0.05 -18.01 4.10
C GLY A 114 1.46 -17.42 4.02
N VAL A 115 2.41 -17.91 4.81
CA VAL A 115 3.80 -17.44 4.79
C VAL A 115 4.57 -18.12 3.63
N ILE A 116 5.34 -17.33 2.89
CA ILE A 116 6.23 -17.85 1.84
C ILE A 116 7.52 -18.34 2.49
N GLY A 117 7.91 -19.57 2.18
CA GLY A 117 9.16 -20.18 2.63
C GLY A 117 9.75 -21.12 1.58
N GLU A 118 10.85 -21.78 1.95
CA GLU A 118 11.45 -22.85 1.15
C GLU A 118 10.62 -24.14 1.28
N LEU A 119 10.38 -24.83 0.17
CA LEU A 119 9.81 -26.17 0.20
C LEU A 119 10.89 -27.19 0.60
N VAL A 120 10.57 -27.97 1.63
CA VAL A 120 11.38 -29.08 2.11
C VAL A 120 10.55 -30.34 2.04
N VAL A 121 11.06 -31.37 1.36
CA VAL A 121 10.35 -32.63 1.15
C VAL A 121 10.99 -33.77 1.94
N THR A 122 10.17 -34.72 2.40
CA THR A 122 10.60 -35.89 3.19
C THR A 122 9.96 -37.17 2.67
N GLY A 123 10.37 -38.30 3.22
CA GLY A 123 9.66 -39.57 3.06
C GLY A 123 10.37 -40.56 2.13
N ASP A 124 9.62 -41.57 1.68
CA ASP A 124 10.17 -42.75 0.99
C ASP A 124 10.72 -42.42 -0.41
N GLY A 125 10.30 -41.30 -1.00
CA GLY A 125 10.79 -40.83 -2.29
C GLY A 125 12.23 -40.33 -2.27
N LEU A 126 12.80 -40.07 -1.08
CA LEU A 126 14.11 -39.44 -0.97
C LEU A 126 15.21 -40.31 -1.58
N ALA A 127 15.96 -39.70 -2.50
CA ALA A 127 17.14 -40.33 -3.06
C ALA A 127 18.18 -40.61 -1.98
N ARG A 128 19.07 -41.58 -2.28
CA ARG A 128 20.22 -41.87 -1.42
C ARG A 128 21.10 -40.63 -1.24
N GLY A 129 21.31 -39.90 -2.33
CA GLY A 129 22.18 -38.74 -2.48
C GLY A 129 22.60 -38.60 -3.95
N TYR A 130 23.42 -37.60 -4.24
CA TYR A 130 24.06 -37.44 -5.54
C TYR A 130 25.21 -38.45 -5.71
N THR A 131 25.54 -38.76 -6.96
CA THR A 131 26.72 -39.59 -7.28
C THR A 131 28.04 -38.94 -6.87
N ASN A 132 28.07 -37.60 -6.80
CA ASN A 132 29.12 -36.83 -6.15
C ASN A 132 28.65 -36.39 -4.74
N PRO A 133 29.14 -37.01 -3.66
CA PRO A 133 28.68 -36.71 -2.30
C PRO A 133 28.89 -35.27 -1.85
N ALA A 134 29.82 -34.53 -2.47
CA ALA A 134 30.03 -33.11 -2.15
C ALA A 134 28.78 -32.25 -2.46
N LEU A 135 27.91 -32.70 -3.36
CA LEU A 135 26.66 -32.01 -3.71
C LEU A 135 25.52 -32.28 -2.71
N ASP A 136 25.66 -33.26 -1.82
CA ASP A 136 24.65 -33.55 -0.79
C ASP A 136 24.63 -32.50 0.32
N GLN A 137 25.75 -31.77 0.48
CA GLN A 137 25.92 -30.76 1.52
C GLN A 137 24.85 -29.66 1.38
N ASP A 138 24.21 -29.35 2.50
CA ASP A 138 23.12 -28.36 2.62
C ASP A 138 21.88 -28.63 1.74
N ARG A 139 21.78 -29.83 1.16
CA ARG A 139 20.63 -30.31 0.37
C ARG A 139 19.87 -31.41 1.09
N PHE A 140 20.54 -32.50 1.45
CA PHE A 140 19.96 -33.57 2.25
C PHE A 140 20.23 -33.31 3.73
N ILE A 141 19.22 -32.80 4.44
CA ILE A 141 19.32 -32.33 5.82
C ILE A 141 18.47 -33.20 6.76
N HIS A 142 18.53 -32.89 8.06
CA HIS A 142 17.57 -33.39 9.03
C HIS A 142 16.74 -32.24 9.59
N ILE A 143 15.44 -32.45 9.71
CA ILE A 143 14.49 -31.50 10.28
C ILE A 143 13.70 -32.15 11.41
N ILE A 144 13.13 -31.33 12.30
CA ILE A 144 12.24 -31.79 13.35
C ILE A 144 10.79 -31.60 12.90
N VAL A 145 10.04 -32.69 12.82
CA VAL A 145 8.60 -32.69 12.54
C VAL A 145 7.91 -33.49 13.63
N ASN A 146 6.94 -32.89 14.33
CA ASN A 146 6.23 -33.52 15.44
C ASN A 146 7.20 -34.16 16.46
N GLU A 147 8.22 -33.40 16.87
CA GLU A 147 9.28 -33.82 17.82
C GLU A 147 10.16 -34.98 17.35
N LYS A 148 10.06 -35.40 16.08
CA LYS A 148 10.90 -36.45 15.49
C LYS A 148 11.88 -35.88 14.49
N LEU A 149 13.12 -36.34 14.55
CA LEU A 149 14.14 -36.02 13.56
C LEU A 149 13.93 -36.86 12.30
N VAL A 150 13.75 -36.21 11.15
CA VAL A 150 13.46 -36.86 9.87
C VAL A 150 14.43 -36.35 8.80
N LYS A 151 14.94 -37.24 7.95
CA LYS A 151 15.76 -36.86 6.79
C LYS A 151 14.87 -36.14 5.76
N ALA A 152 15.39 -35.07 5.18
CA ALA A 152 14.67 -34.20 4.27
C ALA A 152 15.56 -33.71 3.13
N TYR A 153 14.94 -33.21 2.06
CA TYR A 153 15.60 -32.58 0.93
C TYR A 153 15.10 -31.16 0.74
N ARG A 154 16.04 -30.21 0.66
CA ARG A 154 15.80 -28.79 0.37
C ARG A 154 15.70 -28.57 -1.13
N THR A 155 14.51 -28.28 -1.62
CA THR A 155 14.27 -28.19 -3.07
C THR A 155 14.87 -26.91 -3.68
N GLY A 156 15.05 -25.87 -2.87
CA GLY A 156 15.39 -24.54 -3.37
C GLY A 156 14.21 -23.80 -3.99
N ASP A 157 12.99 -24.30 -3.84
CA ASP A 157 11.77 -23.68 -4.36
C ASP A 157 11.04 -22.89 -3.27
N ARG A 158 10.52 -21.72 -3.65
CA ARG A 158 9.65 -20.90 -2.81
C ARG A 158 8.22 -21.31 -2.99
N VAL A 159 7.57 -21.61 -1.88
CA VAL A 159 6.16 -22.03 -1.85
C VAL A 159 5.44 -21.39 -0.66
N ARG A 160 4.13 -21.58 -0.61
CA ARG A 160 3.27 -21.17 0.50
C ARG A 160 2.13 -22.17 0.65
N TYR A 161 1.72 -22.46 1.88
CA TYR A 161 0.40 -23.06 2.10
C TYR A 161 -0.68 -22.02 1.94
N ARG A 162 -1.67 -22.31 1.09
CA ARG A 162 -2.87 -21.50 0.97
C ARG A 162 -3.68 -21.58 2.28
N PRO A 163 -4.02 -20.45 2.94
CA PRO A 163 -4.68 -20.47 4.25
C PRO A 163 -6.05 -21.15 4.28
N ILE A 164 -6.80 -21.10 3.17
CA ILE A 164 -8.19 -21.57 3.13
C ILE A 164 -8.33 -23.09 3.08
N ASP A 165 -7.41 -23.78 2.41
CA ASP A 165 -7.53 -25.21 2.08
C ASP A 165 -6.22 -25.99 2.29
N GLY A 166 -5.12 -25.33 2.67
CA GLY A 166 -3.82 -25.94 2.89
C GLY A 166 -3.13 -26.46 1.62
N GLN A 167 -3.59 -26.11 0.42
CA GLN A 167 -2.90 -26.48 -0.82
C GLN A 167 -1.57 -25.73 -0.93
N LEU A 168 -0.52 -26.37 -1.44
CA LEU A 168 0.77 -25.71 -1.69
C LEU A 168 0.73 -24.96 -3.02
N GLU A 169 1.13 -23.70 -2.98
CA GLU A 169 1.28 -22.84 -4.14
C GLU A 169 2.76 -22.61 -4.43
N PHE A 170 3.17 -22.86 -5.66
CA PHE A 170 4.52 -22.59 -6.12
C PHE A 170 4.69 -21.13 -6.52
N ILE A 171 5.71 -20.47 -5.97
CA ILE A 171 5.99 -19.05 -6.18
C ILE A 171 7.14 -18.85 -7.19
N GLY A 172 8.22 -19.64 -7.07
CA GLY A 172 9.43 -19.51 -7.89
C GLY A 172 10.61 -20.23 -7.24
N ARG A 173 11.85 -20.06 -7.72
CA ARG A 173 13.04 -20.64 -7.05
C ARG A 173 13.87 -19.61 -6.29
N ILE A 174 14.65 -20.07 -5.34
CA ILE A 174 15.54 -19.25 -4.50
C ILE A 174 16.77 -18.77 -5.30
N ASP A 175 17.24 -19.56 -6.27
CA ASP A 175 18.51 -19.39 -6.98
C ASP A 175 18.45 -18.60 -8.30
N TYR A 176 17.26 -18.32 -8.86
CA TYR A 176 17.11 -17.53 -10.10
C TYR A 176 17.12 -16.01 -9.90
N GLN A 177 17.35 -15.56 -8.67
CA GLN A 177 17.33 -14.14 -8.32
C GLN A 177 18.62 -13.43 -8.75
N ALA A 178 18.57 -12.70 -9.87
CA ALA A 178 19.67 -11.88 -10.33
C ALA A 178 19.60 -10.46 -9.73
N LYS A 179 20.73 -9.92 -9.27
CA LYS A 179 20.83 -8.51 -8.89
C LYS A 179 21.23 -7.67 -10.10
N ILE A 180 20.32 -6.86 -10.63
CA ILE A 180 20.54 -5.93 -11.75
C ILE A 180 20.39 -4.51 -11.20
N ARG A 181 21.43 -3.67 -11.35
CA ARG A 181 21.44 -2.28 -10.84
C ARG A 181 21.03 -2.17 -9.36
N GLY A 182 21.42 -3.15 -8.54
CA GLY A 182 21.08 -3.23 -7.11
C GLY A 182 19.71 -3.85 -6.76
N HIS A 183 18.90 -4.23 -7.75
CA HIS A 183 17.54 -4.75 -7.60
C HIS A 183 17.50 -6.26 -7.85
N ARG A 184 16.78 -7.01 -7.02
CA ARG A 184 16.62 -8.47 -7.17
C ARG A 184 15.48 -8.74 -8.16
N ILE A 185 15.80 -9.27 -9.34
CA ILE A 185 14.86 -9.47 -10.45
C ILE A 185 14.70 -10.96 -10.74
N GLU A 186 13.48 -11.37 -11.07
CA GLU A 186 13.15 -12.67 -11.67
C GLU A 186 13.01 -12.51 -13.19
N PRO A 187 13.94 -13.01 -14.02
CA PRO A 187 13.87 -12.87 -15.48
C PRO A 187 12.55 -13.34 -16.10
N GLY A 188 11.92 -14.36 -15.49
CA GLY A 188 10.63 -14.89 -15.92
C GLY A 188 9.47 -13.89 -15.89
N GLU A 189 9.54 -12.83 -15.08
CA GLU A 189 8.54 -11.75 -15.07
C GLU A 189 8.61 -10.91 -16.36
N VAL A 190 9.82 -10.69 -16.85
CA VAL A 190 10.07 -9.97 -18.11
C VAL A 190 9.66 -10.84 -19.30
N GLU A 191 9.92 -12.15 -19.24
CA GLU A 191 9.49 -13.14 -20.26
C GLU A 191 7.96 -13.15 -20.39
N LEU A 192 7.25 -13.26 -19.27
CA LEU A 192 5.78 -13.23 -19.24
C LEU A 192 5.22 -11.94 -19.83
N THR A 193 5.87 -10.80 -19.59
CA THR A 193 5.41 -9.51 -20.12
C THR A 193 5.64 -9.41 -21.63
N LEU A 194 6.74 -9.96 -22.13
CA LEU A 194 6.99 -10.06 -23.58
C LEU A 194 5.98 -10.98 -24.26
N LEU A 195 5.65 -12.12 -23.66
CA LEU A 195 4.67 -13.09 -24.19
C LEU A 195 3.23 -12.58 -24.24
N LYS A 196 2.90 -11.50 -23.52
CA LYS A 196 1.59 -10.83 -23.59
C LYS A 196 1.41 -10.01 -24.86
N ASN A 197 2.49 -9.69 -25.58
CA ASN A 197 2.39 -9.00 -26.85
C ASN A 197 1.95 -10.00 -27.94
N ASP A 198 0.91 -9.67 -28.69
CA ASP A 198 0.32 -10.57 -29.70
C ASP A 198 1.30 -10.95 -30.82
N SER A 199 2.30 -10.10 -31.11
CA SER A 199 3.35 -10.34 -32.09
C SER A 199 4.37 -11.39 -31.65
N VAL A 200 4.50 -11.65 -30.34
CA VAL A 200 5.53 -12.52 -29.76
C VAL A 200 5.01 -13.95 -29.60
N ARG A 201 5.82 -14.92 -30.03
CA ARG A 201 5.56 -16.36 -29.94
C ARG A 201 6.27 -16.98 -28.73
N ASP A 202 7.59 -16.83 -28.66
CA ASP A 202 8.43 -17.30 -27.55
C ASP A 202 9.28 -16.14 -27.03
N ALA A 203 9.60 -16.14 -25.73
CA ALA A 203 10.47 -15.15 -25.10
C ALA A 203 11.36 -15.81 -24.05
N GLU A 204 12.63 -15.45 -24.03
CA GLU A 204 13.62 -15.90 -23.05
C GLU A 204 14.46 -14.71 -22.59
N VAL A 205 14.70 -14.55 -21.29
CA VAL A 205 15.45 -13.41 -20.73
C VAL A 205 16.70 -13.92 -20.02
N LEU A 206 17.86 -13.41 -20.44
CA LEU A 206 19.14 -13.72 -19.86
C LEU A 206 19.75 -12.52 -19.14
N VAL A 207 20.56 -12.82 -18.13
CA VAL A 207 21.38 -11.83 -17.44
C VAL A 207 22.77 -11.84 -18.06
N ARG A 208 23.14 -10.75 -18.73
CA ARG A 208 24.48 -10.55 -19.29
C ARG A 208 25.35 -9.80 -18.28
N LYS A 209 26.55 -10.32 -18.03
CA LYS A 209 27.61 -9.64 -17.28
C LYS A 209 28.79 -9.43 -18.22
N VAL A 210 29.18 -8.17 -18.43
CA VAL A 210 30.39 -7.80 -19.18
C VAL A 210 31.42 -7.30 -18.17
N ASP A 211 32.68 -7.71 -18.30
CA ASP A 211 33.74 -7.33 -17.36
C ASP A 211 33.84 -5.80 -17.24
N GLY A 212 33.74 -5.30 -16.01
CA GLY A 212 33.78 -3.86 -15.70
C GLY A 212 32.46 -3.09 -15.87
N GLN A 213 31.35 -3.75 -16.25
CA GLN A 213 30.01 -3.14 -16.34
C GLN A 213 29.00 -3.78 -15.38
N GLU A 214 27.95 -3.03 -15.02
CA GLU A 214 26.84 -3.59 -14.24
C GLU A 214 26.11 -4.68 -15.05
N ALA A 215 25.64 -5.72 -14.35
CA ALA A 215 24.82 -6.77 -14.94
C ALA A 215 23.57 -6.17 -15.60
N GLU A 216 23.23 -6.64 -16.80
CA GLU A 216 22.09 -6.16 -17.59
C GLU A 216 21.23 -7.33 -18.08
N LEU A 217 19.98 -7.03 -18.45
CA LEU A 217 19.06 -8.00 -19.02
C LEU A 217 19.13 -7.95 -20.55
N VAL A 218 19.15 -9.10 -21.19
CA VAL A 218 19.05 -9.26 -22.65
C VAL A 218 17.93 -10.26 -22.93
N SER A 219 16.97 -9.86 -23.75
CA SER A 219 15.86 -10.73 -24.14
C SER A 219 16.05 -11.28 -25.54
N PHE A 220 15.51 -12.47 -25.76
CA PHE A 220 15.42 -13.14 -27.04
C PHE A 220 13.96 -13.46 -27.30
N VAL A 221 13.45 -13.16 -28.50
CA VAL A 221 12.04 -13.38 -28.85
C VAL A 221 11.92 -14.01 -30.23
N THR A 222 10.88 -14.81 -30.44
CA THR A 222 10.44 -15.26 -31.78
C THR A 222 9.10 -14.62 -32.10
N LEU A 223 8.82 -14.38 -33.38
CA LEU A 223 7.57 -13.75 -33.82
C LEU A 223 6.55 -14.79 -34.31
N ARG A 224 5.26 -14.42 -34.28
CA ARG A 224 4.20 -15.22 -34.91
C ARG A 224 4.25 -15.01 -36.44
N SER A 225 4.04 -16.08 -37.20
CA SER A 225 4.35 -16.18 -38.65
C SER A 225 3.62 -15.19 -39.57
N ASP A 226 2.60 -14.49 -39.09
CA ASP A 226 1.67 -13.73 -39.93
C ASP A 226 1.97 -12.22 -39.95
N GLU A 227 2.98 -11.75 -39.20
CA GLU A 227 3.41 -10.34 -39.18
C GLU A 227 4.65 -10.02 -40.01
N LEU A 228 5.26 -11.03 -40.66
CA LEU A 228 6.37 -10.84 -41.57
C LEU A 228 5.86 -10.52 -42.98
N THR A 229 5.28 -9.34 -43.15
CA THR A 229 5.07 -8.75 -44.47
C THR A 229 6.18 -7.73 -44.71
N PRO A 230 7.19 -8.03 -45.55
CA PRO A 230 8.13 -7.01 -45.98
C PRO A 230 7.35 -5.90 -46.68
N MET A 231 7.47 -4.67 -46.19
CA MET A 231 6.97 -3.51 -46.91
C MET A 231 7.76 -3.43 -48.22
N LYS A 232 7.11 -3.62 -49.37
CA LYS A 232 7.68 -3.23 -50.66
C LYS A 232 7.83 -1.71 -50.63
N CYS A 233 9.06 -1.21 -50.60
CA CYS A 233 9.31 0.22 -50.79
C CYS A 233 8.96 0.59 -52.23
N ASP A 234 8.23 1.69 -52.38
CA ASP A 234 7.98 2.33 -53.67
C ASP A 234 9.33 2.64 -54.36
N GLU A 235 9.40 2.30 -55.64
CA GLU A 235 10.55 2.56 -56.51
C GLU A 235 10.66 4.05 -56.85
N GLU A 236 11.11 4.89 -55.91
CA GLU A 236 11.66 6.20 -56.26
C GLU A 236 12.92 6.51 -55.45
N GLY A 237 14.07 6.09 -56.01
CA GLY A 237 15.35 6.77 -55.83
C GLY A 237 16.19 6.40 -54.59
N GLY A 238 17.09 5.43 -54.77
CA GLY A 238 18.41 5.44 -54.11
C GLY A 238 18.71 4.31 -53.11
N LYS A 239 19.59 3.39 -53.53
CA LYS A 239 20.17 2.20 -52.86
C LYS A 239 19.22 0.99 -52.70
N SER A 240 19.49 -0.06 -53.48
CA SER A 240 18.92 -1.40 -53.28
C SER A 240 19.38 -1.94 -51.92
N LEU A 241 18.45 -2.01 -50.96
CA LEU A 241 18.65 -2.67 -49.67
C LEU A 241 18.66 -4.19 -49.91
N THR A 242 19.60 -4.92 -49.32
CA THR A 242 19.61 -6.39 -49.38
C THR A 242 18.50 -6.97 -48.49
N GLU A 243 18.07 -8.22 -48.71
CA GLU A 243 17.06 -8.88 -47.85
C GLU A 243 17.47 -8.86 -46.36
N ASN A 244 18.77 -8.93 -46.08
CA ASN A 244 19.31 -8.79 -44.72
C ASN A 244 19.14 -7.39 -44.14
N ASP A 245 19.22 -6.33 -44.93
CA ASP A 245 19.04 -4.95 -44.46
C ASP A 245 17.57 -4.70 -44.06
N VAL A 246 16.62 -5.28 -44.83
CA VAL A 246 15.18 -5.23 -44.53
C VAL A 246 14.87 -6.00 -43.25
N TRP A 247 15.43 -7.21 -43.09
CA TRP A 247 15.27 -8.00 -41.86
C TRP A 247 15.84 -7.30 -40.63
N GLN A 248 17.01 -6.67 -40.74
CA GLN A 248 17.62 -5.94 -39.62
C GLN A 248 16.81 -4.69 -39.23
N GLN A 249 16.28 -3.94 -40.20
CA GLN A 249 15.41 -2.80 -39.92
C GLN A 249 14.13 -3.22 -39.21
N GLU A 250 13.53 -4.35 -39.62
CA GLU A 250 12.33 -4.88 -38.99
C GLU A 250 12.60 -5.39 -37.56
N CYS A 251 13.72 -6.08 -37.35
CA CYS A 251 14.16 -6.49 -36.01
C CYS A 251 14.36 -5.28 -35.07
N GLN A 252 14.96 -4.19 -35.56
CA GLN A 252 15.15 -2.95 -34.78
C GLN A 252 13.82 -2.25 -34.48
N ARG A 253 12.90 -2.20 -35.46
CA ARG A 253 11.55 -1.67 -35.27
C ARG A 253 10.81 -2.44 -34.18
N MET A 254 10.87 -3.77 -34.24
CA MET A 254 10.23 -4.65 -33.28
C MET A 254 10.86 -4.54 -31.89
N GLU A 255 12.20 -4.48 -31.80
CA GLU A 255 12.91 -4.20 -30.54
C GLU A 255 12.42 -2.89 -29.90
N ALA A 256 12.32 -1.80 -30.67
CA ALA A 256 11.88 -0.50 -30.16
C ALA A 256 10.41 -0.52 -29.67
N LEU A 257 9.52 -1.19 -30.41
CA LEU A 257 8.11 -1.36 -30.04
C LEU A 257 7.97 -2.17 -28.76
N LEU A 258 8.68 -3.30 -28.66
CA LEU A 258 8.65 -4.17 -27.49
C LEU A 258 9.26 -3.48 -26.26
N ILE A 259 10.38 -2.77 -26.39
CA ILE A 259 10.96 -1.96 -25.30
C ILE A 259 9.98 -0.87 -24.84
N SER A 260 9.31 -0.19 -25.77
CA SER A 260 8.30 0.83 -25.44
C SER A 260 7.11 0.22 -24.69
N ALA A 261 6.64 -0.95 -25.13
CA ALA A 261 5.58 -1.71 -24.47
C ALA A 261 6.01 -2.16 -23.06
N LEU A 262 7.23 -2.68 -22.90
CA LEU A 262 7.77 -3.05 -21.60
C LEU A 262 7.89 -1.85 -20.67
N LYS A 263 8.34 -0.68 -21.15
CA LYS A 263 8.46 0.55 -20.33
C LYS A 263 7.14 1.04 -19.76
N ARG A 264 6.01 0.66 -20.37
CA ARG A 264 4.67 0.99 -19.86
C ARG A 264 4.23 0.06 -18.73
N ILE A 265 4.83 -1.12 -18.61
CA ILE A 265 4.35 -2.21 -17.74
C ILE A 265 5.38 -2.55 -16.66
N LEU A 266 6.68 -2.40 -16.93
CA LEU A 266 7.77 -2.80 -16.04
C LEU A 266 8.62 -1.61 -15.59
N PRO A 267 9.17 -1.64 -14.37
CA PRO A 267 10.15 -0.68 -13.88
C PRO A 267 11.41 -0.61 -14.77
N SER A 268 12.04 0.57 -14.83
CA SER A 268 13.21 0.84 -15.70
C SER A 268 14.42 -0.09 -15.54
N TYR A 269 14.55 -0.77 -14.39
CA TYR A 269 15.62 -1.73 -14.13
C TYR A 269 15.31 -3.16 -14.63
N MET A 270 14.04 -3.47 -14.88
CA MET A 270 13.57 -4.73 -15.49
C MET A 270 13.51 -4.66 -17.02
N ILE A 271 13.63 -3.47 -17.59
CA ILE A 271 13.66 -3.29 -19.05
C ILE A 271 14.98 -3.87 -19.59
N PRO A 272 14.93 -4.86 -20.49
CA PRO A 272 16.10 -5.37 -21.17
C PRO A 272 16.88 -4.25 -21.84
N ALA A 273 18.20 -4.31 -21.73
CA ALA A 273 19.09 -3.41 -22.47
C ALA A 273 18.95 -3.62 -23.99
N ARG A 274 18.56 -4.84 -24.40
CA ARG A 274 18.31 -5.25 -25.78
C ARG A 274 17.22 -6.32 -25.86
N ILE A 275 16.48 -6.35 -26.97
CA ILE A 275 15.60 -7.45 -27.34
C ILE A 275 16.04 -7.96 -28.71
N CYS A 276 16.45 -9.22 -28.78
CA CYS A 276 16.97 -9.85 -29.98
C CYS A 276 15.87 -10.70 -30.61
N VAL A 277 15.44 -10.34 -31.82
CA VAL A 277 14.46 -11.14 -32.56
C VAL A 277 15.19 -12.29 -33.26
N LEU A 278 14.72 -13.52 -33.03
CA LEU A 278 15.23 -14.76 -33.60
C LEU A 278 14.17 -15.38 -34.51
N GLU A 279 14.62 -16.10 -35.54
CA GLU A 279 13.73 -16.91 -36.36
C GLU A 279 13.12 -18.08 -35.56
N ASN A 280 13.94 -18.76 -34.74
CA ASN A 280 13.52 -19.86 -33.88
C ASN A 280 14.33 -19.90 -32.57
N MET A 281 13.72 -20.35 -31.48
CA MET A 281 14.44 -20.58 -30.23
C MET A 281 15.33 -21.83 -30.33
N PRO A 282 16.61 -21.76 -29.93
CA PRO A 282 17.47 -22.93 -29.89
C PRO A 282 17.01 -23.89 -28.79
N LEU A 283 16.92 -25.18 -29.09
CA LEU A 283 16.52 -26.23 -28.15
C LEU A 283 17.68 -27.20 -27.88
N ASN A 284 17.75 -27.73 -26.66
CA ASN A 284 18.69 -28.77 -26.27
C ASN A 284 18.12 -30.18 -26.55
N ALA A 285 18.94 -31.22 -26.32
CA ALA A 285 18.57 -32.62 -26.58
C ALA A 285 17.32 -33.13 -25.81
N ASN A 286 16.91 -32.45 -24.73
CA ASN A 286 15.73 -32.77 -23.93
C ASN A 286 14.50 -31.94 -24.33
N GLY A 287 14.56 -31.18 -25.44
CA GLY A 287 13.46 -30.34 -25.91
C GLY A 287 13.21 -29.08 -25.06
N LYS A 288 14.17 -28.66 -24.22
CA LYS A 288 14.12 -27.39 -23.47
C LYS A 288 14.94 -26.32 -24.19
N VAL A 289 14.67 -25.03 -23.95
CA VAL A 289 15.44 -23.90 -24.54
C VAL A 289 16.92 -23.98 -24.12
N ASP A 290 17.83 -23.89 -25.10
CA ASP A 290 19.29 -23.90 -24.87
C ASP A 290 19.82 -22.49 -24.57
N ARG A 291 19.81 -22.15 -23.28
CA ARG A 291 20.26 -20.86 -22.76
C ARG A 291 21.74 -20.56 -22.99
N GLN A 292 22.58 -21.57 -23.23
CA GLN A 292 24.02 -21.36 -23.45
C GLN A 292 24.34 -20.95 -24.90
N ALA A 293 23.43 -21.21 -25.83
CA ALA A 293 23.58 -20.85 -27.24
C ALA A 293 23.20 -19.38 -27.53
N LEU A 294 22.25 -18.81 -26.77
CA LEU A 294 21.66 -17.48 -27.01
C LEU A 294 22.66 -16.30 -26.96
N PRO A 295 23.60 -16.18 -25.99
CA PRO A 295 24.49 -15.02 -25.90
C PRO A 295 25.50 -14.88 -27.06
N LYS A 296 25.72 -15.95 -27.83
CA LYS A 296 26.68 -15.96 -28.95
C LYS A 296 26.16 -15.23 -30.20
N VAL A 297 24.90 -14.77 -30.18
CA VAL A 297 24.19 -14.24 -31.35
C VAL A 297 24.29 -12.70 -31.52
N VAL A 298 24.75 -11.92 -30.53
CA VAL A 298 24.66 -10.43 -30.58
C VAL A 298 25.88 -9.71 -29.95
N LEU A 299 26.69 -8.99 -30.75
CA LEU A 299 27.75 -8.10 -30.26
C LEU A 299 27.61 -6.68 -30.88
N GLN A 300 27.13 -5.69 -30.09
CA GLN A 300 27.60 -4.28 -30.03
C GLN A 300 26.71 -3.37 -29.11
N PRO A 301 27.30 -2.54 -28.21
CA PRO A 301 26.55 -1.62 -27.31
C PRO A 301 26.75 -0.10 -27.58
N VAL A 302 25.73 0.74 -27.30
CA VAL A 302 25.82 2.23 -27.17
C VAL A 302 24.81 2.73 -26.09
N THR A 303 25.17 3.72 -25.26
CA THR A 303 24.41 4.24 -24.08
C THR A 303 24.19 5.79 -24.11
N ARG A 304 23.09 6.32 -23.52
CA ARG A 304 22.89 7.76 -23.18
C ARG A 304 21.90 8.00 -22.00
N LYS A 305 22.10 9.08 -21.22
CA LYS A 305 21.22 9.67 -20.16
C LYS A 305 21.24 11.22 -20.24
N THR A 306 20.17 11.94 -19.83
CA THR A 306 20.04 13.43 -19.82
C THR A 306 19.43 14.00 -18.51
N ALA A 307 19.67 15.30 -18.23
CA ALA A 307 19.31 16.07 -17.02
C ALA A 307 18.03 16.97 -17.16
N ARG A 308 17.47 17.46 -16.04
CA ARG A 308 16.17 18.19 -15.89
C ARG A 308 16.25 19.70 -16.15
N ILE A 309 15.23 20.30 -16.79
CA ILE A 309 15.12 21.73 -17.18
C ILE A 309 13.87 22.36 -16.54
N ILE A 310 13.99 23.50 -15.86
CA ILE A 310 12.87 24.27 -15.26
C ILE A 310 12.36 25.30 -16.27
N VAL A 311 11.02 25.43 -16.42
CA VAL A 311 10.36 26.33 -17.39
C VAL A 311 9.42 27.31 -16.68
N SER A 312 9.57 28.61 -16.91
CA SER A 312 8.80 29.68 -16.25
C SER A 312 7.31 29.75 -16.67
N PRO A 313 6.41 30.29 -15.82
CA PRO A 313 4.99 30.47 -16.12
C PRO A 313 4.70 31.47 -17.25
N ARG A 314 3.66 31.20 -18.04
CA ARG A 314 3.30 31.96 -19.25
C ARG A 314 2.10 32.88 -19.05
N ASN A 315 1.27 32.62 -18.04
CA ASN A 315 0.06 33.40 -17.74
C ASN A 315 -0.16 33.50 -16.22
N ALA A 316 -1.10 34.36 -15.81
CA ALA A 316 -1.38 34.65 -14.39
C ALA A 316 -1.89 33.43 -13.60
N ILE A 317 -2.60 32.51 -14.25
CA ILE A 317 -3.09 31.27 -13.62
C ILE A 317 -1.92 30.32 -13.38
N GLU A 318 -1.09 30.07 -14.40
CA GLU A 318 0.14 29.27 -14.29
C GLU A 318 1.08 29.83 -13.24
N GLN A 319 1.20 31.17 -13.16
CA GLN A 319 2.01 31.82 -12.14
C GLN A 319 1.46 31.56 -10.74
N ALA A 320 0.16 31.77 -10.53
CA ALA A 320 -0.46 31.50 -9.23
C ALA A 320 -0.32 30.02 -8.84
N VAL A 321 -0.55 29.08 -9.76
CA VAL A 321 -0.39 27.64 -9.48
C VAL A 321 1.08 27.29 -9.18
N CYS A 322 2.05 27.80 -9.94
CA CYS A 322 3.48 27.62 -9.65
C CYS A 322 3.86 28.10 -8.24
N GLU A 323 3.36 29.28 -7.85
CA GLU A 323 3.63 29.85 -6.52
C GLU A 323 2.99 29.02 -5.40
N GLU A 324 1.76 28.53 -5.58
CA GLU A 324 1.12 27.65 -4.60
C GLU A 324 1.82 26.28 -4.51
N PHE A 325 2.26 25.70 -5.63
CA PHE A 325 3.07 24.49 -5.64
C PHE A 325 4.38 24.72 -4.88
N THR A 326 5.04 25.88 -5.10
CA THR A 326 6.29 26.25 -4.42
C THR A 326 6.08 26.35 -2.91
N HIS A 327 5.00 27.01 -2.48
CA HIS A 327 4.66 27.16 -1.06
C HIS A 327 4.37 25.81 -0.38
N VAL A 328 3.71 24.88 -1.09
CA VAL A 328 3.34 23.57 -0.55
C VAL A 328 4.50 22.57 -0.58
N LEU A 329 5.30 22.55 -1.65
CA LEU A 329 6.38 21.57 -1.86
C LEU A 329 7.75 22.04 -1.35
N GLY A 330 7.94 23.34 -1.15
CA GLY A 330 9.12 23.93 -0.53
C GLY A 330 10.36 24.05 -1.44
N HIS A 331 10.20 23.99 -2.76
CA HIS A 331 11.27 24.19 -3.74
C HIS A 331 10.72 24.84 -5.03
N GLU A 332 11.60 25.33 -5.90
CA GLU A 332 11.24 26.10 -7.11
C GLU A 332 10.56 25.22 -8.17
N ILE A 333 9.43 25.71 -8.72
CA ILE A 333 8.53 24.95 -9.60
C ILE A 333 8.37 25.64 -10.95
N GLY A 334 8.62 24.90 -12.03
CA GLY A 334 8.28 25.28 -13.39
C GLY A 334 6.95 24.70 -13.89
N ILE A 335 6.42 25.24 -14.98
CA ILE A 335 5.11 24.84 -15.52
C ILE A 335 5.04 23.40 -16.05
N ARG A 336 6.20 22.79 -16.31
CA ARG A 336 6.30 21.39 -16.77
C ARG A 336 6.54 20.41 -15.63
N ASP A 337 6.61 20.92 -14.40
CA ASP A 337 6.87 20.07 -13.27
C ASP A 337 5.60 19.35 -12.82
N ASP A 338 5.78 18.07 -12.49
CA ASP A 338 4.74 17.17 -12.01
C ASP A 338 4.71 17.20 -10.47
N PHE A 339 3.52 17.37 -9.91
CA PHE A 339 3.27 17.43 -8.47
C PHE A 339 3.82 16.20 -7.71
N PHE A 340 3.65 15.00 -8.26
CA PHE A 340 4.03 13.75 -7.62
C PHE A 340 5.51 13.43 -7.82
N GLU A 341 6.10 13.78 -8.97
CA GLU A 341 7.55 13.65 -9.21
C GLU A 341 8.38 14.42 -8.18
N LEU A 342 7.82 15.55 -7.76
CA LEU A 342 8.38 16.49 -6.81
C LEU A 342 8.10 16.17 -5.33
N GLY A 343 7.48 15.04 -5.05
CA GLY A 343 7.24 14.58 -3.68
C GLY A 343 5.88 14.95 -3.10
N GLY A 344 4.97 15.49 -3.91
CA GLY A 344 3.57 15.70 -3.54
C GLY A 344 2.86 14.41 -3.12
N HIS A 345 1.96 14.53 -2.15
CA HIS A 345 1.11 13.44 -1.67
C HIS A 345 -0.27 13.97 -1.30
N SER A 346 -1.24 13.11 -0.99
CA SER A 346 -2.65 13.50 -0.82
C SER A 346 -2.87 14.63 0.20
N LEU A 347 -2.14 14.63 1.32
CA LEU A 347 -2.19 15.74 2.30
C LEU A 347 -1.75 17.10 1.69
N LEU A 348 -0.66 17.09 0.91
CA LEU A 348 -0.15 18.29 0.23
C LEU A 348 -1.11 18.70 -0.89
N ALA A 349 -1.75 17.74 -1.55
CA ALA A 349 -2.76 18.01 -2.57
C ALA A 349 -3.98 18.72 -1.95
N THR A 350 -4.45 18.30 -0.78
CA THR A 350 -5.54 18.98 -0.07
C THR A 350 -5.18 20.43 0.29
N ARG A 351 -3.97 20.67 0.82
CA ARG A 351 -3.48 22.03 1.11
C ARG A 351 -3.37 22.88 -0.16
N LEU A 352 -2.84 22.29 -1.23
CA LEU A 352 -2.69 22.95 -2.52
C LEU A 352 -4.04 23.35 -3.12
N VAL A 353 -5.01 22.44 -3.12
CA VAL A 353 -6.40 22.72 -3.55
C VAL A 353 -7.00 23.87 -2.75
N SER A 354 -6.91 23.81 -1.42
CA SER A 354 -7.40 24.85 -0.50
C SER A 354 -6.82 26.21 -0.88
N SER A 355 -5.51 26.28 -1.11
CA SER A 355 -4.82 27.54 -1.45
C SER A 355 -5.15 28.05 -2.87
N ILE A 356 -5.21 27.16 -3.86
CA ILE A 356 -5.60 27.49 -5.25
C ILE A 356 -7.02 28.05 -5.28
N ASN A 357 -7.97 27.36 -4.62
CA ASN A 357 -9.38 27.76 -4.59
C ASN A 357 -9.56 29.14 -3.97
N ARG A 358 -8.82 29.44 -2.89
CA ARG A 358 -8.80 30.76 -2.26
C ARG A 358 -8.24 31.83 -3.19
N ARG A 359 -7.05 31.59 -3.75
CA ARG A 359 -6.30 32.62 -4.47
C ARG A 359 -6.93 32.98 -5.82
N LEU A 360 -7.52 31.99 -6.48
CA LEU A 360 -8.08 32.15 -7.83
C LEU A 360 -9.61 32.22 -7.83
N HIS A 361 -10.27 32.02 -6.69
CA HIS A 361 -11.74 31.94 -6.59
C HIS A 361 -12.34 30.89 -7.55
N LEU A 362 -11.75 29.69 -7.56
CA LEU A 362 -12.11 28.56 -8.43
C LEU A 362 -12.49 27.33 -7.60
N HIS A 363 -13.10 26.36 -8.27
CA HIS A 363 -13.28 25.01 -7.75
C HIS A 363 -12.29 24.05 -8.42
N CYS A 364 -11.16 23.84 -7.75
CA CYS A 364 -10.24 22.74 -7.98
C CYS A 364 -10.54 21.65 -6.95
N THR A 365 -10.55 20.39 -7.37
CA THR A 365 -10.63 19.22 -6.48
C THR A 365 -9.29 18.53 -6.36
N VAL A 366 -9.14 17.66 -5.37
CA VAL A 366 -7.98 16.76 -5.31
C VAL A 366 -7.93 15.88 -6.56
N GLY A 367 -9.10 15.44 -7.06
CA GLY A 367 -9.22 14.71 -8.32
C GLY A 367 -8.63 15.45 -9.52
N ASP A 368 -8.71 16.78 -9.56
CA ASP A 368 -8.11 17.59 -10.63
C ASP A 368 -6.58 17.53 -10.64
N ILE A 369 -5.94 17.57 -9.46
CA ILE A 369 -4.47 17.41 -9.35
C ILE A 369 -4.05 16.02 -9.82
N PHE A 370 -4.83 14.98 -9.47
CA PHE A 370 -4.54 13.62 -9.91
C PHE A 370 -4.77 13.41 -11.41
N ALA A 371 -5.75 14.10 -11.99
CA ALA A 371 -6.03 14.05 -13.43
C ALA A 371 -5.02 14.86 -14.26
N CYS A 372 -4.55 15.97 -13.70
CA CYS A 372 -3.62 16.91 -14.35
C CYS A 372 -2.48 17.26 -13.37
N PRO A 373 -1.50 16.36 -13.17
CA PRO A 373 -0.44 16.57 -12.16
C PRO A 373 0.63 17.58 -12.58
N VAL A 374 0.72 17.88 -13.88
CA VAL A 374 1.63 18.88 -14.43
C VAL A 374 1.00 20.27 -14.30
N VAL A 375 1.76 21.24 -13.81
CA VAL A 375 1.27 22.60 -13.50
C VAL A 375 0.54 23.24 -14.69
N ALA A 376 1.08 23.16 -15.91
CA ALA A 376 0.45 23.71 -17.10
C ALA A 376 -0.92 23.09 -17.41
N ASP A 377 -1.04 21.77 -17.25
CA ASP A 377 -2.27 21.03 -17.52
C ASP A 377 -3.32 21.32 -16.44
N LEU A 378 -2.90 21.41 -15.17
CA LEU A 378 -3.77 21.79 -14.06
C LEU A 378 -4.29 23.21 -14.26
N ALA A 379 -3.42 24.17 -14.56
CA ALA A 379 -3.77 25.56 -14.80
C ALA A 379 -4.74 25.69 -15.98
N GLY A 380 -4.52 24.92 -17.05
CA GLY A 380 -5.44 24.86 -18.19
C GLY A 380 -6.82 24.31 -17.81
N LYS A 381 -6.87 23.24 -17.00
CA LYS A 381 -8.13 22.63 -16.56
C LYS A 381 -8.92 23.56 -15.63
N ILE A 382 -8.27 24.12 -14.61
CA ILE A 382 -8.95 24.98 -13.62
C ILE A 382 -9.31 26.34 -14.21
N GLY A 383 -8.54 26.86 -15.18
CA GLY A 383 -8.81 28.11 -15.86
C GLY A 383 -10.16 28.12 -16.62
N CYS A 384 -10.66 26.95 -17.01
CA CYS A 384 -11.99 26.81 -17.60
C CYS A 384 -13.15 27.08 -16.60
N PHE A 385 -12.88 27.08 -15.30
CA PHE A 385 -13.87 27.27 -14.23
C PHE A 385 -13.81 28.69 -13.61
N LEU A 386 -13.15 29.65 -14.27
CA LEU A 386 -13.07 31.04 -13.82
C LEU A 386 -14.46 31.65 -13.58
N GLY A 387 -14.75 31.92 -12.29
CA GLY A 387 -15.97 32.59 -11.83
C GLY A 387 -17.18 31.68 -11.54
N THR A 388 -17.02 30.35 -11.46
CA THR A 388 -18.17 29.43 -11.33
C THR A 388 -18.56 29.06 -9.90
N VAL A 389 -17.74 29.34 -8.88
CA VAL A 389 -18.03 28.98 -7.47
C VAL A 389 -17.67 30.12 -6.51
N GLU A 390 -18.68 30.71 -5.86
CA GLU A 390 -18.48 31.58 -4.69
C GLU A 390 -18.10 30.72 -3.48
N HIS A 391 -16.91 30.93 -2.93
CA HIS A 391 -16.51 30.33 -1.67
C HIS A 391 -17.25 31.01 -0.51
N THR A 392 -18.24 30.34 0.08
CA THR A 392 -18.88 30.81 1.32
C THR A 392 -18.04 30.43 2.53
N PRO A 393 -17.45 31.39 3.28
CA PRO A 393 -16.65 31.10 4.47
C PRO A 393 -17.51 30.56 5.61
N ILE A 394 -16.89 29.81 6.52
CA ILE A 394 -17.58 29.36 7.75
C ILE A 394 -17.81 30.59 8.64
N PRO A 395 -19.06 30.91 9.03
CA PRO A 395 -19.34 32.04 9.90
C PRO A 395 -18.90 31.74 11.33
N ARG A 396 -18.34 32.74 12.01
CA ARG A 396 -18.08 32.68 13.45
C ARG A 396 -19.40 32.87 14.21
N LEU A 397 -19.64 32.08 15.25
CA LEU A 397 -20.83 32.22 16.08
C LEU A 397 -20.78 33.50 16.93
N GLU A 398 -21.95 34.13 17.10
CA GLU A 398 -22.09 35.38 17.87
C GLU A 398 -22.13 35.15 19.39
N THR A 399 -22.39 33.92 19.86
CA THR A 399 -22.55 33.59 21.28
C THR A 399 -21.63 32.46 21.73
N ASP A 400 -21.15 32.56 22.97
CA ASP A 400 -20.22 31.61 23.61
C ASP A 400 -20.93 30.48 24.40
N GLY A 401 -22.16 30.11 24.02
CA GLY A 401 -22.98 29.11 24.72
C GLY A 401 -22.65 27.65 24.36
N PRO A 402 -23.28 26.67 25.04
CA PRO A 402 -23.23 25.27 24.64
C PRO A 402 -23.72 25.09 23.20
N VAL A 403 -22.99 24.33 22.40
CA VAL A 403 -23.40 24.00 21.03
C VAL A 403 -23.43 22.50 20.83
N GLU A 404 -24.13 22.05 19.79
CA GLU A 404 -24.16 20.64 19.45
C GLU A 404 -22.77 20.11 19.08
N GLN A 405 -22.48 18.86 19.47
CA GLN A 405 -21.25 18.18 19.08
C GLN A 405 -21.14 18.01 17.57
N SER A 406 -19.91 17.89 17.07
CA SER A 406 -19.73 17.50 15.67
C SER A 406 -20.16 16.07 15.42
N PHE A 407 -20.45 15.69 14.18
CA PHE A 407 -20.79 14.29 13.85
C PHE A 407 -19.67 13.31 14.28
N ALA A 408 -18.41 13.73 14.16
CA ALA A 408 -17.26 12.93 14.57
C ALA A 408 -17.17 12.81 16.11
N GLN A 409 -17.43 13.90 16.83
CA GLN A 409 -17.49 13.89 18.30
C GLN A 409 -18.63 13.02 18.81
N SER A 410 -19.85 13.13 18.27
CA SER A 410 -20.98 12.30 18.69
C SER A 410 -20.70 10.80 18.51
N LEU A 411 -19.97 10.41 17.46
CA LEU A 411 -19.54 9.01 17.30
C LEU A 411 -18.64 8.55 18.44
N LEU A 412 -17.59 9.32 18.77
CA LEU A 412 -16.66 8.97 19.84
C LEU A 412 -17.31 9.07 21.23
N TRP A 413 -18.22 10.03 21.43
CA TRP A 413 -18.95 10.24 22.68
C TRP A 413 -19.79 9.01 23.06
N ASN A 414 -20.51 8.44 22.10
CA ASN A 414 -21.27 7.20 22.31
C ASN A 414 -20.36 6.03 22.74
N VAL A 415 -19.15 5.92 22.16
CA VAL A 415 -18.20 4.87 22.52
C VAL A 415 -17.63 5.12 23.92
N HIS A 416 -17.30 6.38 24.24
CA HIS A 416 -16.80 6.79 25.54
C HIS A 416 -17.82 6.50 26.65
N GLN A 417 -19.08 6.91 26.49
CA GLN A 417 -20.16 6.61 27.46
C GLN A 417 -20.32 5.11 27.72
N SER A 418 -20.12 4.27 26.70
CA SER A 418 -20.19 2.81 26.85
C SER A 418 -18.97 2.21 27.57
N HIS A 419 -17.81 2.88 27.52
CA HIS A 419 -16.54 2.41 28.10
C HIS A 419 -15.72 3.58 28.68
N PRO A 420 -16.19 4.25 29.75
CA PRO A 420 -15.63 5.52 30.22
C PRO A 420 -14.21 5.40 30.76
N THR A 421 -13.82 4.21 31.24
CA THR A 421 -12.47 3.92 31.74
C THR A 421 -11.49 3.49 30.65
N SER A 422 -11.93 3.44 29.39
CA SER A 422 -11.11 3.00 28.28
C SER A 422 -10.02 4.00 27.94
N THR A 423 -8.78 3.52 27.89
CA THR A 423 -7.61 4.35 27.59
C THR A 423 -7.19 4.28 26.11
N ILE A 424 -7.97 3.59 25.27
CA ILE A 424 -7.68 3.36 23.85
C ILE A 424 -7.77 4.64 22.99
N PHE A 425 -8.45 5.67 23.49
CA PHE A 425 -8.61 6.97 22.82
C PHE A 425 -7.67 8.05 23.37
N LEU A 426 -6.68 7.67 24.19
CA LEU A 426 -5.67 8.59 24.72
C LEU A 426 -4.42 8.58 23.84
N LEU A 427 -4.02 9.76 23.36
CA LEU A 427 -2.65 9.97 22.93
C LEU A 427 -1.80 10.29 24.15
N ARG A 428 -0.68 9.56 24.27
CA ARG A 428 0.27 9.64 25.38
C ARG A 428 1.63 10.03 24.83
N LEU A 429 1.97 11.30 24.94
CA LEU A 429 3.29 11.80 24.54
C LEU A 429 4.16 12.02 25.77
N ALA A 430 5.40 11.54 25.71
CA ALA A 430 6.44 11.85 26.68
C ALA A 430 7.67 12.36 25.91
N ILE A 431 8.09 13.58 26.24
CA ILE A 431 9.19 14.27 25.56
C ILE A 431 10.20 14.64 26.63
N ARG A 432 11.40 14.06 26.57
CA ARG A 432 12.51 14.44 27.41
C ARG A 432 13.15 15.71 26.86
N LEU A 433 13.40 16.66 27.76
CA LEU A 433 13.89 18.01 27.49
C LEU A 433 15.20 18.17 28.27
N ARG A 434 16.32 18.35 27.56
CA ARG A 434 17.64 18.53 28.15
C ARG A 434 18.20 19.93 27.85
N GLY A 435 18.76 20.58 28.86
CA GLY A 435 19.34 21.92 28.77
C GLY A 435 18.61 22.95 29.65
N PRO A 436 18.90 24.25 29.47
CA PRO A 436 18.45 25.33 30.35
C PRO A 436 16.96 25.69 30.14
N LEU A 437 16.06 24.76 30.47
CA LEU A 437 14.62 24.89 30.29
C LEU A 437 14.05 25.98 31.21
N ARG A 438 13.37 26.96 30.62
CA ARG A 438 12.60 27.97 31.37
C ARG A 438 11.19 27.47 31.65
N LEU A 439 10.96 26.95 32.85
CA LEU A 439 9.67 26.38 33.27
C LEU A 439 8.52 27.40 33.25
N ASP A 440 8.81 28.67 33.55
CA ASP A 440 7.87 29.79 33.43
C ASP A 440 7.44 30.02 31.98
N ALA A 441 8.40 30.01 31.04
CA ALA A 441 8.13 30.15 29.62
C ALA A 441 7.37 28.93 29.06
N LEU A 442 7.71 27.71 29.48
CA LEU A 442 6.99 26.49 29.10
C LEU A 442 5.55 26.52 29.64
N GLY A 443 5.36 26.89 30.91
CA GLY A 443 4.04 27.07 31.49
C GLY A 443 3.21 28.11 30.74
N SER A 444 3.80 29.26 30.40
CA SER A 444 3.15 30.28 29.59
C SER A 444 2.74 29.74 28.22
N ALA A 445 3.63 29.02 27.53
CA ALA A 445 3.37 28.49 26.20
C ALA A 445 2.23 27.46 26.17
N LEU A 446 2.18 26.57 27.17
CA LEU A 446 1.11 25.59 27.34
C LEU A 446 -0.25 26.26 27.64
N LEU A 447 -0.25 27.30 28.48
CA LEU A 447 -1.46 28.06 28.76
C LEU A 447 -1.93 28.86 27.54
N THR A 448 -1.02 29.41 26.74
CA THR A 448 -1.37 30.10 25.49
C THR A 448 -2.07 29.15 24.50
N LEU A 449 -1.64 27.88 24.41
CA LEU A 449 -2.35 26.88 23.61
C LEU A 449 -3.79 26.71 24.10
N GLU A 450 -3.99 26.56 25.42
CA GLU A 450 -5.33 26.42 26.02
C GLU A 450 -6.21 27.68 25.85
N GLU A 451 -5.61 28.87 25.87
CA GLU A 451 -6.29 30.14 25.61
C GLU A 451 -6.76 30.22 24.16
N ARG A 452 -5.86 29.87 23.23
CA ARG A 452 -6.05 30.00 21.77
C ARG A 452 -7.07 29.01 21.20
N HIS A 453 -7.05 27.76 21.66
CA HIS A 453 -7.87 26.68 21.10
C HIS A 453 -8.98 26.28 22.07
N ASP A 454 -10.23 26.59 21.70
CA ASP A 454 -11.41 26.27 22.52
C ASP A 454 -11.46 24.78 22.91
N SER A 455 -11.09 23.89 21.98
CA SER A 455 -11.13 22.43 22.17
C SER A 455 -10.31 21.92 23.35
N LEU A 456 -9.23 22.61 23.75
CA LEU A 456 -8.40 22.22 24.89
C LEU A 456 -9.06 22.51 26.25
N ARG A 457 -10.17 23.24 26.25
CA ARG A 457 -10.96 23.61 27.42
C ARG A 457 -12.45 23.30 27.22
N THR A 458 -12.74 22.28 26.43
CA THR A 458 -14.11 21.81 26.16
C THR A 458 -14.45 20.57 26.99
N THR A 459 -15.62 20.57 27.62
CA THR A 459 -16.26 19.36 28.19
C THR A 459 -17.49 18.98 27.38
N PHE A 460 -18.06 17.81 27.65
CA PHE A 460 -19.15 17.22 26.89
C PHE A 460 -20.29 16.83 27.84
N GLU A 461 -21.53 17.10 27.45
CA GLU A 461 -22.70 16.67 28.22
C GLU A 461 -23.81 16.23 27.27
N GLN A 462 -24.75 15.44 27.77
CA GLN A 462 -25.99 15.17 27.06
C GLN A 462 -27.15 15.91 27.74
N ARG A 463 -27.87 16.73 26.98
CA ARG A 463 -29.04 17.48 27.46
C ARG A 463 -30.19 17.29 26.49
N ASP A 464 -31.36 16.88 26.99
CA ASP A 464 -32.58 16.67 26.18
C ASP A 464 -32.35 15.79 24.93
N GLN A 465 -31.58 14.71 25.07
CA GLN A 465 -31.17 13.79 23.98
C GLN A 465 -30.25 14.41 22.90
N VAL A 466 -29.71 15.59 23.16
CA VAL A 466 -28.74 16.26 22.31
C VAL A 466 -27.38 16.23 22.99
N ASP A 467 -26.38 15.71 22.28
CA ASP A 467 -25.00 15.72 22.75
C ASP A 467 -24.38 17.10 22.48
N LEU A 468 -23.96 17.77 23.55
CA LEU A 468 -23.45 19.13 23.55
C LEU A 468 -21.94 19.14 23.85
N GLN A 469 -21.29 20.19 23.36
CA GLN A 469 -19.95 20.60 23.77
C GLN A 469 -20.04 21.94 24.50
N ILE A 470 -19.33 22.04 25.63
CA ILE A 470 -19.30 23.23 26.47
C ILE A 470 -17.88 23.77 26.50
N VAL A 471 -17.70 24.97 25.97
CA VAL A 471 -16.41 25.67 25.97
C VAL A 471 -16.31 26.49 27.26
N HIS A 472 -15.35 26.16 28.13
CA HIS A 472 -15.15 26.89 29.39
C HIS A 472 -14.29 28.13 29.18
N PRO A 473 -14.51 29.24 29.91
CA PRO A 473 -13.62 30.39 29.87
C PRO A 473 -12.17 30.01 30.17
N PHE A 474 -11.22 30.69 29.54
CA PHE A 474 -9.80 30.48 29.84
C PHE A 474 -9.48 30.91 31.28
N VAL A 475 -8.77 30.06 32.01
CA VAL A 475 -8.30 30.32 33.38
C VAL A 475 -6.81 30.02 33.46
N ARG A 476 -6.03 30.99 33.93
CA ARG A 476 -4.59 30.77 34.20
C ARG A 476 -4.42 29.85 35.39
N LYS A 477 -3.66 28.76 35.22
CA LYS A 477 -3.34 27.76 36.25
C LYS A 477 -1.83 27.51 36.33
N PRO A 478 -1.29 27.16 37.51
CA PRO A 478 0.14 26.85 37.63
C PRO A 478 0.49 25.57 36.86
N LEU A 479 1.74 25.51 36.37
CA LEU A 479 2.28 24.32 35.72
C LEU A 479 2.33 23.15 36.72
N ARG A 480 1.80 21.98 36.34
CA ARG A 480 1.88 20.76 37.14
C ARG A 480 3.30 20.20 37.05
N ILE A 481 4.07 20.29 38.15
CA ILE A 481 5.44 19.79 38.23
C ILE A 481 5.51 18.67 39.28
N ALA A 482 6.14 17.55 38.92
CA ALA A 482 6.51 16.47 39.83
C ALA A 482 8.03 16.37 39.93
N ASN A 483 8.58 16.54 41.13
CA ASN A 483 10.00 16.33 41.39
C ASN A 483 10.25 14.85 41.63
N ILE A 484 11.06 14.21 40.79
CA ILE A 484 11.49 12.83 40.98
C ILE A 484 12.80 12.84 41.77
N ALA A 485 12.88 12.05 42.84
CA ALA A 485 14.10 11.95 43.63
C ALA A 485 15.24 11.34 42.80
N ALA A 486 16.44 11.90 42.94
CA ALA A 486 17.61 11.38 42.25
C ALA A 486 17.89 9.92 42.68
N GLY A 487 17.93 8.99 41.72
CA GLY A 487 18.36 7.60 41.95
C GLY A 487 17.28 6.52 41.94
N ASP A 488 15.99 6.83 41.75
CA ASP A 488 14.94 5.82 41.53
C ASP A 488 14.27 5.96 40.12
N PRO A 489 14.88 5.40 39.06
CA PRO A 489 14.27 5.35 37.74
C PRO A 489 12.89 4.65 37.71
N GLY A 490 12.64 3.75 38.68
CA GLY A 490 11.37 3.03 38.80
C GLY A 490 10.24 3.90 39.32
N GLU A 491 10.52 4.93 40.13
CA GLU A 491 9.54 5.93 40.55
C GLU A 491 9.04 6.77 39.37
N PHE A 492 9.97 7.33 38.58
CA PHE A 492 9.63 8.12 37.39
C PHE A 492 8.72 7.33 36.44
N MET A 493 9.12 6.11 36.07
CA MET A 493 8.36 5.30 35.13
C MET A 493 6.96 4.95 35.66
N ARG A 494 6.83 4.63 36.96
CA ARG A 494 5.51 4.38 37.58
C ARG A 494 4.63 5.63 37.56
N SER A 495 5.17 6.80 37.92
CA SER A 495 4.40 8.05 37.92
C SER A 495 4.03 8.52 36.51
N LEU A 496 4.90 8.31 35.52
CA LEU A 496 4.61 8.61 34.12
C LEU A 496 3.48 7.72 33.59
N LEU A 497 3.57 6.40 33.81
CA LEU A 497 2.52 5.45 33.41
C LEU A 497 1.20 5.78 34.10
N GLN A 498 1.21 6.04 35.42
CA GLN A 498 0.00 6.44 36.14
C GLN A 498 -0.65 7.68 35.53
N GLU A 499 0.13 8.73 35.21
CA GLU A 499 -0.41 9.95 34.59
C GLU A 499 -1.04 9.66 33.23
N GLN A 500 -0.41 8.82 32.41
CA GLN A 500 -0.80 8.54 31.04
C GLN A 500 -1.90 7.47 30.89
N GLU A 501 -2.08 6.61 31.90
CA GLU A 501 -3.12 5.59 31.95
C GLU A 501 -4.37 6.04 32.72
N THR A 502 -4.30 7.17 33.43
CA THR A 502 -5.50 7.77 34.05
C THR A 502 -6.48 8.21 32.95
N PRO A 503 -7.73 7.70 32.91
CA PRO A 503 -8.73 8.13 31.94
C PRO A 503 -9.18 9.58 32.21
N PHE A 504 -9.89 10.19 31.26
CA PHE A 504 -10.54 11.48 31.46
C PHE A 504 -12.02 11.27 31.79
N ASP A 505 -12.53 12.04 32.75
CA ASP A 505 -13.98 12.26 32.87
C ASP A 505 -14.38 13.49 32.04
N LEU A 506 -14.78 13.23 30.80
CA LEU A 506 -15.05 14.27 29.81
C LEU A 506 -16.30 15.13 30.11
N GLU A 507 -17.12 14.73 31.10
CA GLU A 507 -18.22 15.56 31.59
C GLU A 507 -17.72 16.67 32.52
N THR A 508 -16.67 16.39 33.29
CA THR A 508 -16.19 17.28 34.36
C THR A 508 -14.83 17.91 34.09
N GLU A 509 -13.98 17.30 33.26
CA GLU A 509 -12.68 17.82 32.87
C GLU A 509 -12.44 17.81 31.34
N PRO A 510 -11.75 18.83 30.79
CA PRO A 510 -11.34 18.81 29.39
C PRO A 510 -10.38 17.65 29.10
N GLY A 511 -10.44 17.11 27.88
CA GLY A 511 -9.59 16.01 27.41
C GLY A 511 -8.11 16.37 27.18
N TRP A 512 -7.53 17.26 27.97
CA TRP A 512 -6.16 17.79 27.84
C TRP A 512 -5.48 17.88 29.21
N ARG A 513 -4.41 17.12 29.41
CA ARG A 513 -3.57 17.15 30.62
C ARG A 513 -2.09 17.25 30.26
N THR A 514 -1.38 18.13 30.94
CA THR A 514 0.07 18.26 30.84
C THR A 514 0.71 18.16 32.22
N LYS A 515 1.93 17.63 32.27
CA LYS A 515 2.72 17.50 33.50
C LYS A 515 4.20 17.47 33.17
N VAL A 516 4.99 18.19 33.94
CA VAL A 516 6.45 18.18 33.85
C VAL A 516 7.03 17.34 34.99
N PHE A 517 7.86 16.37 34.65
CA PHE A 517 8.68 15.64 35.60
C PHE A 517 10.07 16.27 35.62
N HIS A 518 10.50 16.75 36.77
CA HIS A 518 11.84 17.30 36.98
C HIS A 518 12.74 16.17 37.50
N LEU A 519 13.73 15.78 36.68
CA LEU A 519 14.66 14.69 36.94
C LEU A 519 16.03 15.18 37.43
N GLY A 520 16.37 16.43 37.10
CA GLY A 520 17.60 17.13 37.51
C GLY A 520 17.63 18.54 36.92
N GLU A 521 18.65 19.34 37.26
CA GLU A 521 18.72 20.78 36.94
C GLU A 521 18.47 21.10 35.45
N GLU A 522 18.99 20.27 34.55
CA GLU A 522 18.82 20.43 33.09
C GLU A 522 18.12 19.22 32.45
N ASP A 523 17.38 18.42 33.22
CA ASP A 523 16.76 17.19 32.73
C ASP A 523 15.29 17.10 33.17
N HIS A 524 14.40 17.20 32.20
CA HIS A 524 12.96 17.25 32.42
C HIS A 524 12.24 16.31 31.45
N VAL A 525 11.03 15.88 31.80
CA VAL A 525 10.14 15.17 30.88
C VAL A 525 8.78 15.85 30.88
N LEU A 526 8.35 16.31 29.71
CA LEU A 526 7.00 16.81 29.48
C LEU A 526 6.10 15.64 29.05
N SER A 527 5.11 15.34 29.89
CA SER A 527 3.99 14.46 29.56
C SER A 527 2.82 15.28 29.04
N ILE A 528 2.28 14.90 27.87
CA ILE A 528 1.06 15.45 27.28
C ILE A 528 0.12 14.28 27.04
N VAL A 529 -1.05 14.32 27.69
CA VAL A 529 -2.12 13.33 27.53
C VAL A 529 -3.33 14.06 26.94
N VAL A 530 -3.85 13.56 25.82
CA VAL A 530 -4.97 14.19 25.12
C VAL A 530 -5.98 13.14 24.65
N HIS A 531 -7.26 13.41 24.81
CA HIS A 531 -8.36 12.53 24.43
C HIS A 531 -8.83 12.80 22.99
N HIS A 532 -9.07 11.74 22.20
CA HIS A 532 -9.37 11.85 20.76
C HIS A 532 -10.60 12.70 20.41
N MET A 533 -11.49 12.96 21.38
CA MET A 533 -12.65 13.88 21.24
C MET A 533 -12.28 15.33 20.88
N ILE A 534 -11.05 15.76 21.20
CA ILE A 534 -10.62 17.16 21.05
C ILE A 534 -9.41 17.35 20.12
N TYR A 535 -8.87 16.28 19.53
CA TYR A 535 -7.74 16.36 18.60
C TYR A 535 -7.80 15.24 17.55
N ASP A 536 -7.05 15.42 16.48
CA ASP A 536 -6.75 14.41 15.46
C ASP A 536 -5.25 14.39 15.11
N GLY A 537 -4.84 13.50 14.20
CA GLY A 537 -3.44 13.41 13.78
C GLY A 537 -2.87 14.72 13.21
N TRP A 538 -3.71 15.57 12.59
CA TRP A 538 -3.30 16.88 12.09
C TRP A 538 -3.03 17.86 13.24
N SER A 539 -3.89 17.86 14.26
CA SER A 539 -3.80 18.71 15.45
C SER A 539 -2.48 18.56 16.19
N ILE A 540 -1.87 17.37 16.18
CA ILE A 540 -0.56 17.14 16.81
C ILE A 540 0.51 18.06 16.24
N SER A 541 0.54 18.22 14.90
CA SER A 541 1.51 19.10 14.24
C SER A 541 1.29 20.59 14.57
N ILE A 542 0.02 20.98 14.77
CA ILE A 542 -0.34 22.34 15.21
C ILE A 542 0.18 22.57 16.63
N ILE A 543 -0.12 21.66 17.55
CA ILE A 543 0.32 21.73 18.95
C ILE A 543 1.85 21.83 19.04
N GLN A 544 2.59 20.97 18.31
CA GLN A 544 4.05 21.01 18.32
C GLN A 544 4.63 22.33 17.80
N ARG A 545 4.14 22.80 16.64
CA ARG A 545 4.58 24.05 16.00
C ARG A 545 4.27 25.28 16.85
N GLU A 546 3.06 25.34 17.40
CA GLU A 546 2.64 26.48 18.21
C GLU A 546 3.30 26.46 19.59
N LEU A 547 3.47 25.29 20.23
CA LEU A 547 4.22 25.18 21.49
C LEU A 547 5.65 25.71 21.35
N ALA A 548 6.34 25.35 20.26
CA ALA A 548 7.66 25.86 19.94
C ALA A 548 7.66 27.40 19.80
N THR A 549 6.77 27.92 18.96
CA THR A 549 6.63 29.37 18.72
C THR A 549 6.33 30.13 20.02
N PHE A 550 5.40 29.64 20.83
CA PHE A 550 4.99 30.29 22.07
C PHE A 550 6.06 30.22 23.16
N TYR A 551 6.78 29.10 23.25
CA TYR A 551 7.92 28.98 24.15
C TYR A 551 9.01 30.00 23.79
N THR A 552 9.39 30.07 22.52
CA THR A 552 10.39 31.02 22.04
C THR A 552 9.99 32.47 22.31
N ALA A 553 8.71 32.82 22.09
CA ALA A 553 8.19 34.15 22.42
C ALA A 553 8.27 34.45 23.92
N ALA A 554 7.84 33.50 24.76
CA ALA A 554 7.85 33.64 26.21
C ALA A 554 9.28 33.76 26.76
N VAL A 555 10.25 33.00 26.23
CA VAL A 555 11.67 33.13 26.58
C VAL A 555 12.19 34.55 26.29
N ARG A 556 11.74 35.15 25.19
CA ARG A 556 12.09 36.52 24.78
C ARG A 556 11.23 37.60 25.45
N ASN A 557 10.35 37.23 26.38
CA ASN A 557 9.38 38.11 27.04
C ASN A 557 8.46 38.85 26.04
N GLN A 558 8.14 38.21 24.91
CA GLN A 558 7.20 38.70 23.91
C GLN A 558 5.83 38.06 24.14
N ASP A 559 4.76 38.72 23.69
CA ASP A 559 3.43 38.13 23.67
C ASP A 559 3.39 36.92 22.71
N PRO A 560 3.14 35.69 23.20
CA PRO A 560 3.05 34.50 22.37
C PRO A 560 1.94 34.57 21.32
N LEU A 561 0.78 35.15 21.63
CA LEU A 561 -0.35 35.22 20.70
C LEU A 561 -0.08 36.17 19.53
N ALA A 562 0.75 37.20 19.74
CA ALA A 562 1.17 38.12 18.69
C ALA A 562 2.09 37.46 17.64
N GLN A 563 2.66 36.28 17.91
CA GLN A 563 3.54 35.57 16.98
C GLN A 563 2.79 34.72 15.93
N VAL A 564 1.48 34.57 16.08
CA VAL A 564 0.65 33.74 15.20
C VAL A 564 -0.56 34.52 14.72
N ARG A 565 -1.12 34.11 13.58
CA ARG A 565 -2.34 34.74 13.07
C ARG A 565 -3.53 34.40 13.96
N PRO A 566 -4.46 35.35 14.23
CA PRO A 566 -5.69 35.05 14.93
C PRO A 566 -6.51 34.00 14.19
N LEU A 567 -7.17 33.10 14.93
CA LEU A 567 -8.12 32.15 14.36
C LEU A 567 -9.40 32.89 13.98
N THR A 568 -9.87 32.72 12.74
CA THR A 568 -11.09 33.37 12.23
C THR A 568 -12.36 32.70 12.76
N ILE A 569 -12.28 31.41 13.07
CA ILE A 569 -13.32 30.58 13.69
C ILE A 569 -12.69 29.68 14.75
N GLN A 570 -13.54 29.02 15.54
CA GLN A 570 -13.20 27.98 16.51
C GLN A 570 -13.86 26.65 16.11
N TYR A 571 -13.46 25.54 16.74
CA TYR A 571 -14.01 24.20 16.43
C TYR A 571 -15.54 24.13 16.55
N ARG A 572 -16.11 24.82 17.55
CA ARG A 572 -17.56 24.91 17.78
C ARG A 572 -18.32 25.52 16.60
N ASP A 573 -17.70 26.46 15.88
CA ASP A 573 -18.30 27.12 14.72
C ASP A 573 -18.44 26.11 13.56
N PHE A 574 -17.40 25.31 13.34
CA PHE A 574 -17.44 24.17 12.41
C PHE A 574 -18.52 23.15 12.82
N ALA A 575 -18.63 22.86 14.11
CA ALA A 575 -19.57 21.87 14.62
C ALA A 575 -21.02 22.21 14.28
N VAL A 576 -21.39 23.50 14.38
CA VAL A 576 -22.71 24.02 13.97
C VAL A 576 -22.83 24.14 12.45
N TRP A 577 -21.80 24.66 11.78
CA TRP A 577 -21.80 24.88 10.33
C TRP A 577 -22.08 23.61 9.53
N GLN A 578 -21.49 22.47 9.89
CA GLN A 578 -21.68 21.21 9.15
C GLN A 578 -23.13 20.69 9.19
N LYS A 579 -23.99 21.26 10.05
CA LYS A 579 -25.40 20.89 10.21
C LYS A 579 -26.37 21.88 9.56
N GLN A 580 -25.84 22.93 8.92
CA GLN A 580 -26.67 23.88 8.16
C GLN A 580 -27.33 23.18 6.96
N GLU A 581 -28.44 23.75 6.47
CA GLU A 581 -29.23 23.17 5.37
C GLU A 581 -28.39 22.94 4.11
N THR A 582 -27.47 23.85 3.80
CA THR A 582 -26.57 23.73 2.64
C THR A 582 -25.65 22.52 2.76
N GLN A 583 -25.08 22.27 3.94
CA GLN A 583 -24.21 21.11 4.19
C GLN A 583 -25.02 19.82 4.25
N THR A 584 -26.21 19.86 4.84
CA THR A 584 -27.13 18.71 4.87
C THR A 584 -27.55 18.28 3.47
N ALA A 585 -27.84 19.24 2.57
CA ALA A 585 -28.13 18.95 1.17
C ALA A 585 -26.93 18.30 0.45
N GLU A 586 -25.72 18.78 0.72
CA GLU A 586 -24.49 18.20 0.18
C GLU A 586 -24.23 16.79 0.72
N HIS A 587 -24.43 16.55 2.02
CA HIS A 587 -24.37 15.21 2.61
C HIS A 587 -25.35 14.24 1.95
N GLN A 588 -26.56 14.68 1.62
CA GLN A 588 -27.55 13.86 0.89
C GLN A 588 -27.09 13.55 -0.54
N ARG A 589 -26.43 14.47 -1.23
CA ARG A 589 -25.81 14.23 -2.54
C ARG A 589 -24.72 13.16 -2.43
N GLN A 590 -23.81 13.32 -1.47
CA GLN A 590 -22.69 12.39 -1.24
C GLN A 590 -23.17 11.00 -0.77
N LEU A 591 -24.23 10.95 0.05
CA LEU A 591 -24.85 9.70 0.49
C LEU A 591 -25.35 8.86 -0.69
N LYS A 592 -25.95 9.48 -1.71
CA LYS A 592 -26.37 8.77 -2.95
C LYS A 592 -25.19 8.12 -3.65
N TYR A 593 -24.04 8.79 -3.70
CA TYR A 593 -22.79 8.24 -4.24
C TYR A 593 -22.35 7.00 -3.44
N TRP A 594 -22.32 7.09 -2.10
CA TRP A 594 -21.90 5.97 -1.26
C TRP A 594 -22.83 4.77 -1.31
N LYS A 595 -24.15 5.00 -1.36
CA LYS A 595 -25.15 3.93 -1.55
C LYS A 595 -24.89 3.14 -2.82
N LYS A 596 -24.55 3.84 -3.92
CA LYS A 596 -24.18 3.20 -5.18
C LYS A 596 -22.85 2.45 -5.09
N GLN A 597 -21.82 3.04 -4.48
CA GLN A 597 -20.48 2.43 -4.48
C GLN A 597 -20.37 1.22 -3.57
N LEU A 598 -20.93 1.30 -2.37
CA LEU A 598 -20.77 0.26 -1.35
C LEU A 598 -21.86 -0.83 -1.42
N GLY A 599 -22.92 -0.59 -2.21
CA GLY A 599 -24.01 -1.54 -2.41
C GLY A 599 -23.53 -2.92 -2.89
N GLY A 600 -23.96 -3.97 -2.18
CA GLY A 600 -23.69 -5.36 -2.54
C GLY A 600 -22.27 -5.86 -2.29
N SER A 601 -21.40 -5.07 -1.65
CA SER A 601 -20.06 -5.51 -1.25
C SER A 601 -19.99 -5.77 0.25
N ARG A 602 -18.88 -6.38 0.68
CA ARG A 602 -18.62 -6.76 2.06
C ARG A 602 -17.29 -6.18 2.55
N PRO A 603 -17.14 -5.94 3.86
CA PRO A 603 -15.88 -5.53 4.45
C PRO A 603 -14.81 -6.60 4.21
N ALA A 604 -13.56 -6.19 4.02
CA ALA A 604 -12.45 -7.13 3.96
C ALA A 604 -12.22 -7.81 5.31
N GLU A 605 -12.07 -9.13 5.27
CA GLU A 605 -11.81 -9.97 6.44
C GLU A 605 -10.56 -10.80 6.20
N LEU A 606 -9.72 -10.89 7.22
CA LEU A 606 -8.53 -11.73 7.19
C LEU A 606 -8.85 -13.10 7.83
N PRO A 607 -8.15 -14.17 7.44
CA PRO A 607 -8.26 -15.46 8.13
C PRO A 607 -7.86 -15.29 9.61
N TYR A 608 -8.66 -15.85 10.51
CA TYR A 608 -8.44 -15.79 11.95
C TYR A 608 -8.01 -17.16 12.50
N ASP A 609 -7.15 -17.17 13.51
CA ASP A 609 -6.78 -18.40 14.21
C ASP A 609 -7.91 -18.91 15.13
N LYS A 610 -8.83 -18.03 15.53
CA LYS A 610 -9.93 -18.31 16.46
C LYS A 610 -11.21 -17.60 16.01
N SER A 611 -12.36 -18.16 16.39
CA SER A 611 -13.66 -17.51 16.16
C SER A 611 -13.74 -16.15 16.85
N ARG A 612 -14.35 -15.18 16.17
CA ARG A 612 -14.52 -13.82 16.70
C ARG A 612 -15.57 -13.82 17.83
N PRO A 613 -15.23 -13.33 19.04
CA PRO A 613 -16.19 -13.25 20.15
C PRO A 613 -17.22 -12.14 19.91
N THR A 614 -18.38 -12.25 20.57
CA THR A 614 -19.46 -11.24 20.54
C THR A 614 -19.12 -9.96 21.33
N VAL A 615 -18.27 -10.09 22.37
CA VAL A 615 -17.75 -8.96 23.17
C VAL A 615 -16.27 -8.77 22.86
N ARG A 616 -15.83 -7.53 22.64
CA ARG A 616 -14.41 -7.21 22.40
C ARG A 616 -13.62 -7.37 23.69
N SER A 617 -12.48 -8.06 23.63
CA SER A 617 -11.56 -8.14 24.77
C SER A 617 -10.86 -6.81 25.07
N GLY A 618 -10.82 -5.88 24.11
CA GLY A 618 -10.06 -4.62 24.20
C GLY A 618 -8.54 -4.80 24.12
N THR A 619 -8.05 -6.04 24.08
CA THR A 619 -6.63 -6.37 23.94
C THR A 619 -6.17 -6.12 22.51
N VAL A 620 -5.09 -5.36 22.35
CA VAL A 620 -4.47 -5.04 21.07
C VAL A 620 -3.00 -5.43 21.13
N ASP A 621 -2.48 -5.95 20.03
CA ASP A 621 -1.05 -6.19 19.83
C ASP A 621 -0.60 -5.44 18.57
N VAL A 622 0.67 -5.07 18.52
CA VAL A 622 1.26 -4.27 17.44
C VAL A 622 2.48 -4.98 16.89
N LEU A 623 2.41 -5.38 15.63
CA LEU A 623 3.55 -5.96 14.91
C LEU A 623 4.22 -4.90 14.03
N PRO A 624 5.39 -4.37 14.42
CA PRO A 624 6.13 -3.45 13.57
C PRO A 624 6.70 -4.19 12.35
N ILE A 625 6.55 -3.59 11.17
CA ILE A 625 7.14 -4.08 9.92
C ILE A 625 7.92 -2.94 9.29
N ASP A 626 9.22 -3.16 9.09
CA ASP A 626 10.11 -2.19 8.43
C ASP A 626 10.17 -2.44 6.92
N ILE A 627 10.04 -1.36 6.14
CA ILE A 627 10.30 -1.39 4.71
C ILE A 627 11.79 -1.04 4.50
N PRO A 628 12.62 -1.97 3.99
CA PRO A 628 14.03 -1.70 3.77
C PRO A 628 14.23 -0.48 2.86
N ASN A 629 15.27 0.33 3.13
CA ASN A 629 15.57 1.55 2.38
C ASN A 629 15.62 1.34 0.85
N GLN A 630 16.11 0.18 0.40
CA GLN A 630 16.13 -0.16 -1.01
C GLN A 630 14.71 -0.27 -1.59
N LEU A 631 13.85 -1.07 -0.95
CA LEU A 631 12.45 -1.24 -1.34
C LEU A 631 11.66 0.08 -1.23
N TYR A 632 11.96 0.90 -0.22
CA TYR A 632 11.37 2.23 -0.12
C TYR A 632 11.72 3.12 -1.31
N ARG A 633 13.00 3.14 -1.73
CA ARG A 633 13.43 3.89 -2.93
C ARG A 633 12.74 3.38 -4.20
N GLU A 634 12.60 2.06 -4.33
CA GLU A 634 11.87 1.41 -5.44
C GLU A 634 10.41 1.80 -5.45
N LEU A 635 9.74 1.77 -4.30
CA LEU A 635 8.36 2.26 -4.13
C LEU A 635 8.24 3.72 -4.55
N LYS A 636 9.14 4.60 -4.10
CA LYS A 636 9.12 6.02 -4.48
C LYS A 636 9.36 6.20 -5.98
N GLN A 637 10.22 5.40 -6.60
CA GLN A 637 10.42 5.42 -8.04
C GLN A 637 9.19 4.94 -8.81
N PHE A 638 8.53 3.86 -8.34
CA PHE A 638 7.27 3.37 -8.91
C PHE A 638 6.18 4.44 -8.84
N CYS A 639 6.01 5.08 -7.68
CA CYS A 639 5.09 6.21 -7.50
C CYS A 639 5.31 7.31 -8.54
N LYS A 640 6.56 7.67 -8.82
CA LYS A 640 6.90 8.67 -9.86
C LYS A 640 6.52 8.19 -11.25
N THR A 641 6.95 6.99 -11.64
CA THR A 641 6.70 6.43 -12.97
C THR A 641 5.21 6.34 -13.31
N TYR A 642 4.37 6.00 -12.33
CA TYR A 642 2.93 5.78 -12.53
C TYR A 642 2.06 6.92 -12.00
N GLN A 643 2.64 8.08 -11.65
CA GLN A 643 1.94 9.25 -11.11
C GLN A 643 0.96 8.88 -9.98
N ALA A 644 1.43 8.03 -9.07
CA ALA A 644 0.66 7.47 -7.97
C ALA A 644 1.28 7.85 -6.62
N THR A 645 0.45 7.97 -5.58
CA THR A 645 0.96 8.20 -4.22
C THR A 645 1.39 6.87 -3.57
N SER A 646 2.28 6.95 -2.57
CA SER A 646 2.65 5.77 -1.78
C SER A 646 1.44 5.15 -1.08
N TYR A 647 0.44 5.95 -0.71
CA TYR A 647 -0.83 5.46 -0.18
C TYR A 647 -1.54 4.54 -1.17
N ASN A 648 -1.72 4.98 -2.42
CA ASN A 648 -2.43 4.20 -3.44
C ASN A 648 -1.72 2.88 -3.73
N VAL A 649 -0.39 2.92 -3.85
CA VAL A 649 0.42 1.73 -4.13
C VAL A 649 0.37 0.74 -2.97
N LEU A 650 0.52 1.21 -1.73
CA LEU A 650 0.48 0.34 -0.55
C LEU A 650 -0.93 -0.21 -0.29
N LEU A 651 -1.99 0.58 -0.52
CA LEU A 651 -3.38 0.11 -0.44
C LEU A 651 -3.68 -0.95 -1.50
N ALA A 652 -3.20 -0.76 -2.74
CA ALA A 652 -3.30 -1.77 -3.79
C ALA A 652 -2.55 -3.06 -3.40
N ALA A 653 -1.32 -2.94 -2.90
CA ALA A 653 -0.53 -4.07 -2.42
C ALA A 653 -1.22 -4.80 -1.25
N PHE A 654 -1.80 -4.06 -0.30
CA PHE A 654 -2.59 -4.61 0.78
C PHE A 654 -3.81 -5.38 0.26
N ARG A 655 -4.56 -4.80 -0.69
CA ARG A 655 -5.74 -5.45 -1.27
C ARG A 655 -5.39 -6.70 -2.08
N VAL A 656 -4.26 -6.68 -2.82
CA VAL A 656 -3.71 -7.87 -3.50
C VAL A 656 -3.35 -8.92 -2.46
N THR A 657 -2.65 -8.54 -1.38
CA THR A 657 -2.28 -9.48 -0.30
C THR A 657 -3.53 -10.12 0.31
N HIS A 658 -4.54 -9.31 0.64
CA HIS A 658 -5.85 -9.80 1.09
C HIS A 658 -6.45 -10.80 0.09
N TYR A 659 -6.55 -10.46 -1.19
CA TYR A 659 -7.05 -11.38 -2.22
C TYR A 659 -6.25 -12.67 -2.32
N ARG A 660 -4.92 -12.58 -2.29
CA ARG A 660 -4.01 -13.74 -2.35
C ARG A 660 -4.16 -14.66 -1.14
N LEU A 661 -4.61 -14.15 0.01
CA LEU A 661 -4.86 -14.91 1.24
C LEU A 661 -6.28 -15.50 1.30
N THR A 662 -7.28 -14.77 0.82
CA THR A 662 -8.71 -15.10 1.05
C THR A 662 -9.45 -15.58 -0.20
N GLY A 663 -8.92 -15.32 -1.39
CA GLY A 663 -9.61 -15.52 -2.67
C GLY A 663 -10.70 -14.48 -2.96
N VAL A 664 -10.97 -13.53 -2.06
CA VAL A 664 -12.06 -12.56 -2.19
C VAL A 664 -11.66 -11.44 -3.14
N ASN A 665 -12.33 -11.38 -4.30
CA ASN A 665 -12.07 -10.42 -5.37
C ASN A 665 -12.78 -9.06 -5.18
N ASP A 666 -13.85 -8.96 -4.39
CA ASP A 666 -14.56 -7.70 -4.10
C ASP A 666 -14.64 -7.50 -2.58
N ALA A 667 -14.05 -6.40 -2.09
CA ALA A 667 -14.09 -6.09 -0.66
C ALA A 667 -13.94 -4.58 -0.40
N ILE A 668 -14.49 -4.15 0.74
CA ILE A 668 -14.41 -2.79 1.26
C ILE A 668 -13.28 -2.71 2.30
N ILE A 669 -12.38 -1.75 2.12
CA ILE A 669 -11.30 -1.41 3.05
C ILE A 669 -11.64 -0.07 3.69
N GLY A 670 -11.51 0.02 5.01
CA GLY A 670 -11.64 1.29 5.70
C GLY A 670 -10.48 2.24 5.41
N MET A 671 -10.79 3.50 5.19
CA MET A 671 -9.84 4.59 5.00
C MET A 671 -10.16 5.72 5.96
N LEU A 672 -9.13 6.31 6.58
CA LEU A 672 -9.27 7.52 7.39
C LEU A 672 -8.93 8.74 6.54
N VAL A 673 -9.76 9.78 6.64
CA VAL A 673 -9.53 11.08 6.00
C VAL A 673 -9.49 12.18 7.04
N ALA A 674 -8.62 13.17 6.83
CA ALA A 674 -8.49 14.29 7.76
C ALA A 674 -9.77 15.13 7.84
N ASN A 675 -10.57 15.18 6.76
CA ASN A 675 -11.80 15.97 6.66
C ASN A 675 -11.58 17.48 6.94
N ARG A 676 -10.44 17.99 6.51
CA ARG A 676 -10.05 19.41 6.59
C ARG A 676 -9.91 19.97 5.17
N ASN A 677 -11.03 20.01 4.47
CA ASN A 677 -11.15 20.48 3.08
C ASN A 677 -11.38 22.00 2.97
N ARG A 678 -11.39 22.70 4.11
CA ARG A 678 -11.56 24.16 4.21
C ARG A 678 -10.35 24.77 4.92
N GLN A 679 -9.93 25.93 4.45
CA GLN A 679 -8.73 26.60 4.95
C GLN A 679 -8.89 27.04 6.40
N GLU A 680 -10.09 27.46 6.79
CA GLU A 680 -10.41 27.93 8.13
C GLU A 680 -10.15 26.85 9.20
N LEU A 681 -10.10 25.58 8.79
CA LEU A 681 -9.86 24.44 9.66
C LEU A 681 -8.37 24.10 9.81
N GLU A 682 -7.46 24.63 8.99
CA GLU A 682 -6.07 24.13 8.90
C GLU A 682 -5.25 24.33 10.17
N ASP A 683 -5.54 25.41 10.93
CA ASP A 683 -4.79 25.83 12.11
C ASP A 683 -5.56 25.63 13.43
N ILE A 684 -6.69 24.93 13.40
CA ILE A 684 -7.53 24.69 14.59
C ILE A 684 -7.26 23.30 15.17
N VAL A 685 -6.98 23.22 16.47
CA VAL A 685 -6.95 21.94 17.20
C VAL A 685 -8.37 21.42 17.36
N GLY A 686 -8.61 20.17 16.95
CA GLY A 686 -9.94 19.56 17.01
C GLY A 686 -10.02 18.19 16.34
N PHE A 687 -11.12 17.48 16.55
CA PHE A 687 -11.35 16.15 15.96
C PHE A 687 -12.19 16.24 14.68
N TYR A 688 -11.55 16.18 13.52
CA TYR A 688 -12.24 16.27 12.23
C TYR A 688 -12.34 14.94 11.51
N THR A 689 -11.48 13.97 11.86
CA THR A 689 -11.26 12.74 11.11
C THR A 689 -12.58 12.01 10.82
N ASN A 690 -12.82 11.76 9.54
CA ASN A 690 -13.92 10.91 9.09
C ASN A 690 -13.36 9.59 8.57
N ALA A 691 -14.19 8.56 8.53
CA ALA A 691 -13.82 7.25 8.03
C ALA A 691 -14.68 6.89 6.83
N LEU A 692 -14.07 6.36 5.76
CA LEU A 692 -14.73 6.04 4.51
C LEU A 692 -14.51 4.57 4.17
N GLY A 693 -15.49 3.94 3.52
CA GLY A 693 -15.33 2.61 2.94
C GLY A 693 -14.83 2.71 1.51
N ILE A 694 -13.71 2.08 1.18
CA ILE A 694 -13.15 2.05 -0.18
C ILE A 694 -13.32 0.64 -0.75
N ARG A 695 -14.26 0.49 -1.68
CA ARG A 695 -14.50 -0.77 -2.39
C ARG A 695 -13.45 -0.96 -3.48
N ILE A 696 -12.68 -2.04 -3.40
CA ILE A 696 -11.65 -2.37 -4.39
C ILE A 696 -11.89 -3.77 -4.94
N HIS A 697 -12.07 -3.83 -6.26
CA HIS A 697 -12.18 -5.07 -7.03
C HIS A 697 -10.82 -5.52 -7.55
N ILE A 698 -10.47 -6.78 -7.32
CA ILE A 698 -9.37 -7.45 -8.01
C ILE A 698 -9.92 -8.12 -9.27
N LYS A 699 -9.43 -7.66 -10.42
CA LYS A 699 -9.67 -8.25 -11.74
C LYS A 699 -8.36 -8.81 -12.29
N ASP A 700 -8.42 -9.53 -13.40
CA ASP A 700 -7.23 -9.96 -14.14
C ASP A 700 -6.60 -8.78 -14.90
N VAL A 701 -5.98 -7.87 -14.14
CA VAL A 701 -5.31 -6.67 -14.62
C VAL A 701 -3.90 -6.59 -14.04
N SER A 702 -3.04 -5.78 -14.66
CA SER A 702 -1.70 -5.55 -14.11
C SER A 702 -1.78 -4.79 -12.78
N PHE A 703 -0.71 -4.86 -11.99
CA PHE A 703 -0.67 -4.17 -10.70
C PHE A 703 -0.77 -2.64 -10.89
N GLU A 704 -0.21 -2.11 -11.96
CA GLU A 704 -0.28 -0.70 -12.35
C GLU A 704 -1.73 -0.26 -12.59
N CYS A 705 -2.51 -1.07 -13.33
CA CYS A 705 -3.93 -0.81 -13.56
C CYS A 705 -4.73 -0.84 -12.25
N LEU A 706 -4.40 -1.75 -11.32
CA LEU A 706 -5.01 -1.77 -10.00
C LEU A 706 -4.67 -0.51 -9.19
N VAL A 707 -3.42 -0.05 -9.23
CA VAL A 707 -3.00 1.20 -8.58
C VAL A 707 -3.79 2.39 -9.13
N GLN A 708 -3.99 2.46 -10.45
CA GLN A 708 -4.82 3.49 -11.09
C GLN A 708 -6.29 3.40 -10.66
N GLN A 709 -6.85 2.18 -10.58
CA GLN A 709 -8.20 1.98 -10.06
C GLN A 709 -8.32 2.47 -8.61
N VAL A 710 -7.36 2.13 -7.74
CA VAL A 710 -7.32 2.59 -6.35
C VAL A 710 -7.22 4.11 -6.28
N GLN A 711 -6.38 4.72 -7.12
CA GLN A 711 -6.25 6.18 -7.23
C GLN A 711 -7.56 6.86 -7.61
N GLN A 712 -8.24 6.36 -8.65
CA GLN A 712 -9.55 6.89 -9.06
C GLN A 712 -10.60 6.73 -7.95
N THR A 713 -10.62 5.55 -7.31
CA THR A 713 -11.59 5.25 -6.24
C THR A 713 -11.36 6.14 -5.02
N THR A 714 -10.10 6.34 -4.61
CA THR A 714 -9.74 7.19 -3.47
C THR A 714 -9.94 8.67 -3.75
N ALA A 715 -9.70 9.14 -4.98
CA ALA A 715 -10.00 10.51 -5.39
C ALA A 715 -11.52 10.78 -5.36
N ALA A 716 -12.33 9.88 -5.93
CA ALA A 716 -13.78 10.00 -5.90
C ALA A 716 -14.34 9.89 -4.47
N ALA A 717 -13.73 9.07 -3.61
CA ALA A 717 -14.06 9.02 -2.19
C ALA A 717 -13.77 10.36 -1.49
N ALA A 718 -12.63 11.00 -1.79
CA ALA A 718 -12.28 12.30 -1.23
C ALA A 718 -13.25 13.42 -1.67
N GLU A 719 -13.79 13.35 -2.88
CA GLU A 719 -14.82 14.30 -3.37
C GLU A 719 -16.19 14.11 -2.71
N ASN A 720 -16.38 13.02 -1.96
CA ASN A 720 -17.63 12.70 -1.27
C ASN A 720 -17.37 12.38 0.23
N GLN A 721 -16.37 13.05 0.83
CA GLN A 721 -15.87 12.73 2.17
C GLN A 721 -16.61 13.38 3.34
N ASP A 722 -17.47 14.36 3.07
CA ASP A 722 -18.08 15.22 4.11
C ASP A 722 -19.21 14.51 4.85
N VAL A 723 -19.93 13.61 4.16
CA VAL A 723 -21.01 12.85 4.78
C VAL A 723 -20.50 11.96 5.92
N PRO A 724 -21.12 12.02 7.12
CA PRO A 724 -20.71 11.21 8.25
C PRO A 724 -20.83 9.72 7.96
N ILE A 725 -19.83 8.96 8.38
CA ILE A 725 -19.85 7.50 8.19
C ILE A 725 -21.10 6.86 8.79
N GLN A 726 -21.56 7.29 9.97
CA GLN A 726 -22.77 6.75 10.61
C GLN A 726 -24.00 6.86 9.70
N THR A 727 -24.16 7.97 8.98
CA THR A 727 -25.26 8.17 8.02
C THR A 727 -25.16 7.17 6.87
N VAL A 728 -23.95 6.94 6.35
CA VAL A 728 -23.70 5.95 5.30
C VAL A 728 -24.00 4.52 5.79
N LEU A 729 -23.54 4.16 7.00
CA LEU A 729 -23.76 2.86 7.62
C LEU A 729 -25.25 2.59 7.87
N GLY A 730 -25.95 3.55 8.48
CA GLY A 730 -27.36 3.42 8.87
C GLY A 730 -28.33 3.26 7.70
N GLU A 731 -27.89 3.62 6.49
CA GLU A 731 -28.62 3.45 5.23
C GLU A 731 -28.25 2.15 4.50
N LEU A 732 -27.00 1.71 4.59
CA LEU A 732 -26.50 0.52 3.90
C LEU A 732 -26.72 -0.78 4.68
N LEU A 733 -26.75 -0.71 6.01
CA LEU A 733 -26.98 -1.83 6.91
C LEU A 733 -28.01 -1.44 7.99
N PRO A 734 -29.32 -1.40 7.65
CA PRO A 734 -30.37 -1.04 8.62
C PRO A 734 -30.37 -1.96 9.85
N GLU A 735 -30.06 -3.24 9.65
CA GLU A 735 -29.94 -4.27 10.71
C GLU A 735 -28.73 -4.07 11.64
N ALA A 736 -27.76 -3.23 11.24
CA ALA A 736 -26.58 -2.91 12.05
C ALA A 736 -26.77 -1.67 12.93
N ARG A 737 -27.94 -1.00 12.90
CA ARG A 737 -28.24 0.18 13.72
C ARG A 737 -28.16 -0.10 15.22
N ASP A 738 -28.54 -1.29 15.67
CA ASP A 738 -28.45 -1.71 17.08
C ASP A 738 -27.04 -2.12 17.50
N ILE A 739 -26.09 -2.14 16.56
CA ILE A 739 -24.72 -2.57 16.80
C ILE A 739 -23.80 -1.34 16.91
N ALA A 740 -24.15 -0.39 17.80
CA ALA A 740 -23.37 0.82 18.06
C ALA A 740 -21.90 0.55 18.45
N ALA A 741 -21.57 -0.68 18.88
CA ALA A 741 -20.20 -1.11 19.20
C ALA A 741 -19.41 -1.71 18.01
N HIS A 742 -20.04 -1.96 16.87
CA HIS A 742 -19.39 -2.53 15.69
C HIS A 742 -19.58 -1.57 14.52
N ASN A 743 -18.49 -1.05 13.97
CA ASN A 743 -18.55 -0.50 12.62
C ASN A 743 -18.43 -1.68 11.65
N PRO A 744 -19.53 -2.24 11.12
CA PRO A 744 -19.47 -3.44 10.30
C PRO A 744 -18.64 -3.23 9.02
N PHE A 745 -18.61 -2.01 8.46
CA PHE A 745 -17.89 -1.69 7.22
C PHE A 745 -16.39 -1.43 7.41
N LEU A 746 -15.93 -1.14 8.62
CA LEU A 746 -14.53 -0.83 8.91
C LEU A 746 -13.86 -1.88 9.81
N ARG A 747 -14.05 -3.17 9.48
CA ARG A 747 -13.36 -4.29 10.18
C ARG A 747 -11.85 -4.27 9.95
N THR A 748 -11.44 -3.78 8.79
CA THR A 748 -10.05 -3.64 8.37
C THR A 748 -9.86 -2.20 7.91
N ILE A 749 -8.97 -1.46 8.58
CA ILE A 749 -8.63 -0.07 8.25
C ILE A 749 -7.22 -0.06 7.68
N PHE A 750 -7.04 0.68 6.60
CA PHE A 750 -5.74 0.98 6.03
C PHE A 750 -5.49 2.48 6.16
N ALA A 751 -4.45 2.85 6.90
CA ALA A 751 -4.06 4.24 7.12
C ALA A 751 -2.57 4.42 6.77
N LEU A 752 -2.24 5.56 6.16
CA LEU A 752 -0.87 6.00 5.97
C LEU A 752 -0.75 7.43 6.49
N THR A 753 -0.19 7.56 7.68
CA THR A 753 0.04 8.86 8.30
C THR A 753 1.51 9.25 8.10
N PRO A 754 1.81 10.42 7.51
CA PRO A 754 3.17 10.93 7.45
C PRO A 754 3.58 11.42 8.86
N LEU A 755 3.82 10.48 9.77
CA LEU A 755 4.27 10.72 11.16
C LEU A 755 5.78 11.01 11.19
N LYS A 756 6.28 11.86 10.29
CA LYS A 756 7.59 12.46 10.51
C LYS A 756 7.45 13.36 11.73
N ASN A 757 8.23 13.10 12.77
CA ASN A 757 8.41 13.98 13.93
C ASN A 757 7.33 13.89 15.03
N LEU A 758 6.54 12.81 15.12
CA LEU A 758 5.66 12.59 16.28
C LEU A 758 6.53 12.56 17.56
N GLY A 759 6.25 13.44 18.51
CA GLY A 759 7.02 13.57 19.76
C GLY A 759 8.36 14.30 19.62
N GLN A 760 8.74 14.80 18.44
CA GLN A 760 9.83 15.75 18.30
C GLN A 760 9.30 17.16 18.47
N LEU A 761 9.83 17.88 19.45
CA LEU A 761 9.45 19.25 19.78
C LEU A 761 10.71 20.11 19.69
N GLN A 762 10.72 21.16 18.87
CA GLN A 762 11.90 22.03 18.80
C GLN A 762 11.69 23.23 19.73
N LEU A 763 12.39 23.26 20.86
CA LEU A 763 12.39 24.42 21.77
C LEU A 763 13.75 25.12 21.69
N ASP A 764 13.75 26.46 21.62
CA ASP A 764 14.98 27.26 21.55
C ASP A 764 15.94 26.89 22.70
N GLY A 765 17.12 26.35 22.35
CA GLY A 765 18.19 26.02 23.29
C GLY A 765 18.01 24.72 24.07
N ILE A 766 17.03 23.88 23.73
CA ILE A 766 16.73 22.63 24.44
C ILE A 766 16.90 21.44 23.49
N ASP A 767 17.65 20.43 23.92
CA ASP A 767 17.71 19.14 23.26
C ASP A 767 16.48 18.30 23.63
N THR A 768 15.84 17.69 22.62
CA THR A 768 14.57 16.99 22.83
C THR A 768 14.62 15.56 22.31
N GLU A 769 14.12 14.64 23.13
CA GLU A 769 14.10 13.22 22.83
C GLU A 769 12.70 12.66 23.13
N SER A 770 12.05 12.04 22.14
CA SER A 770 10.77 11.36 22.37
C SER A 770 11.00 10.05 23.13
N LEU A 771 10.34 9.89 24.26
CA LEU A 771 10.41 8.66 25.05
C LEU A 771 9.43 7.63 24.49
N LYS A 772 9.96 6.55 23.93
CA LYS A 772 9.18 5.39 23.50
C LYS A 772 8.76 4.58 24.71
N LEU A 773 7.49 4.70 25.09
CA LEU A 773 6.89 3.79 26.06
C LEU A 773 6.59 2.45 25.36
N PRO A 774 6.55 1.32 26.10
CA PRO A 774 6.06 0.07 25.53
C PRO A 774 4.69 0.33 24.91
N LEU A 775 4.57 0.07 23.60
CA LEU A 775 3.36 0.28 22.80
C LEU A 775 2.23 -0.59 23.37
N SER A 776 1.54 -0.14 24.41
CA SER A 776 0.42 -0.87 24.98
C SER A 776 -0.92 -0.56 24.30
N GLN A 777 -0.98 0.43 23.40
CA GLN A 777 -2.10 0.68 22.48
C GLN A 777 -1.68 1.74 21.44
N ALA A 778 -1.43 1.33 20.18
CA ALA A 778 -1.41 2.26 19.07
C ALA A 778 -2.85 2.48 18.59
N MET A 779 -3.22 3.74 18.31
CA MET A 779 -4.52 4.09 17.75
C MET A 779 -4.75 3.45 16.37
N PRO A 780 -6.01 3.15 16.00
CA PRO A 780 -6.40 2.83 14.62
C PRO A 780 -6.23 4.00 13.65
#